data_AF-A0A0F9T4M2-F1
#
_entry.id   AF-A0A0F9T4M2-F1
#
_cell.length_a   1.000
_cell.length_b   1.000
_cell.length_c   1.000
_cell.angle_alpha   90.00
_cell.angle_beta   90.00
_cell.angle_gamma   90.00
#
_symmetry.space_group_name_H-M   'P 1'
#
loop_
_entity.id
_entity.type
_entity.pdbx_description
1 polymer ?
#
loop_
_entity_poly.entity_id
_entity_poly.type
_entity_poly.pdbx_seq_one_letter_code
_entity_poly.pdbx_strand_id
1 'polypeptide(L)'
;ATEKIGFDRLLKPGKRTIMAALKKGGWEGAQEVIETMGHNLLEYFGYDYRKPSDIPTAVKAAFDHIMDGWQDALVGGIGAGGIVSVVMPGVRGKELNEPDIIPPTVEELTKKPIEEIEPQTEDHAIGYQYGLTNEQVDSRLNEAELRYRELQLKDKRTQEEFEEFVHLKENRTNIEALIEQETKPITPPKIKRTQKNLLALGHKIAREAELSDEEYRDFAEIVTGKRSMKDMSKAERNEFVSALEESYGTPKELTPEDYDMPITVAGRATSMRKIFNEVGKTLETLAPRREIPAVIKIGFGEDSIWQRAKNFATGIDNTPPYHLARILDSGMEGIFSEVLDKGIQHGVEIAAGHGRQVTEVLLNRLQELGVTDNDLAKMGRSVNPRFRTHQMISEGAATETFTETINNQNYEMTWANLIHIYLYSNQEAGMRHIKGGGLVIHGNMTGKISEERINNIRQKVEENPKAKAVADTILEIGEKIWKPSINMVSQRTEGKDIATEPNWFGLRVFMPPRLAGKIRIGKMGQFGVNFIEDKGIFHDRTKNTLPLIVSDVFSEFSSFENATAEYVGLAEATRTSRTLLNNSNIATTLDQKGYGRVRHNILAIHKQAQSLPVSEGNFSAFFARRLPALYRAVLHANPGLVASQKTSTSNYGAYVSPKYMKNVVAGLSWKNIQRTLRLSNIAWDRFHMAHSSLALGEMAQSDAVLRMWTGGKSSDINKMGWAIKMADGSALADGMVMAWEEYQDARNDTIEGFSAEWWANKDVDNMPEMNIEMWEEIQTKKEDATPEERQIAEQWKNLVTKRAEYLWQRTQPSWDKHNRSYLTSQKGLRRVYLLFRSFHEKSLTIFNEAKLDYEHSSKSLDDKAKFVQKGGAVLTGYAVNKFIRLAMAALLYRERKSIVKIGEEFLTSWMDMFPVFGKALKITVNRFIDTLAGEKTSYIGEALESFPVRVVNMALKAPPDMAEAIAHLLKGETEEAEEAFMRGIGRLGENVGMLYGYPVPRVKRLGAWLEEEKEGKPTGRRAPAKRTAPSRRSPR
;
A
#
# COMPACT_ATOMS: atom_id res chain seq x y z
N ALA A 1 -14.91 -55.89 30.57
CA ALA A 1 -15.59 -54.90 31.43
C ALA A 1 -14.54 -53.83 31.80
N THR A 2 -14.38 -52.72 31.07
CA THR A 2 -15.19 -51.48 31.09
C THR A 2 -15.52 -50.95 32.48
N GLU A 3 -14.67 -50.05 32.99
CA GLU A 3 -15.17 -48.86 33.67
C GLU A 3 -14.58 -47.63 32.99
N LYS A 4 -15.43 -46.99 32.19
CA LYS A 4 -15.21 -45.66 31.64
C LYS A 4 -15.34 -44.67 32.80
N ILE A 5 -14.25 -44.04 33.20
CA ILE A 5 -14.34 -42.80 33.98
C ILE A 5 -14.86 -41.72 33.02
N GLY A 6 -16.09 -41.25 33.28
CA GLY A 6 -16.75 -40.24 32.46
C GLY A 6 -16.02 -38.90 32.46
N PHE A 7 -15.89 -38.32 31.27
CA PHE A 7 -15.24 -37.03 30.96
C PHE A 7 -15.82 -35.83 31.75
N ASP A 8 -16.98 -36.00 32.39
CA ASP A 8 -17.73 -34.95 33.09
C ASP A 8 -17.27 -34.72 34.55
N ARG A 9 -16.48 -35.65 35.12
CA ARG A 9 -16.00 -35.54 36.51
C ARG A 9 -14.65 -34.82 36.65
N LEU A 10 -13.90 -34.64 35.57
CA LEU A 10 -12.57 -33.99 35.58
C LEU A 10 -12.61 -32.45 35.50
N LEU A 11 -13.79 -31.82 35.41
CA LEU A 11 -13.92 -30.37 35.17
C LEU A 11 -14.77 -29.59 36.20
N LYS A 12 -15.12 -30.14 37.36
CA LYS A 12 -16.17 -29.54 38.20
C LYS A 12 -15.80 -28.42 39.19
N PRO A 13 -14.57 -28.22 39.71
CA PRO A 13 -14.31 -27.06 40.57
C PRO A 13 -13.78 -25.81 39.84
N GLY A 14 -13.11 -25.93 38.68
CA GLY A 14 -12.39 -24.80 38.06
C GLY A 14 -13.24 -23.92 37.11
N LYS A 15 -14.23 -24.50 36.42
CA LYS A 15 -14.93 -23.80 35.31
C LYS A 15 -15.87 -22.69 35.79
N ARG A 16 -16.50 -22.84 36.97
CA ARG A 16 -17.44 -21.83 37.52
C ARG A 16 -16.72 -20.61 38.06
N THR A 17 -15.59 -20.78 38.73
CA THR A 17 -14.80 -19.69 39.32
C THR A 17 -14.10 -18.86 38.24
N ILE A 18 -13.54 -19.52 37.22
CA ILE A 18 -12.88 -18.85 36.09
C ILE A 18 -13.90 -18.16 35.17
N MET A 19 -15.06 -18.79 34.89
CA MET A 19 -16.13 -18.13 34.12
C MET A 19 -16.84 -17.00 34.89
N ALA A 20 -16.88 -17.06 36.22
CA ALA A 20 -17.42 -15.98 37.05
C ALA A 20 -16.47 -14.78 37.15
N ALA A 21 -15.16 -15.02 37.18
CA ALA A 21 -14.13 -13.97 37.11
C ALA A 21 -14.10 -13.31 35.71
N LEU A 22 -14.20 -14.09 34.64
CA LEU A 22 -14.24 -13.58 33.26
C LEU A 22 -15.58 -12.89 32.89
N LYS A 23 -16.68 -13.17 33.62
CA LYS A 23 -17.98 -12.50 33.41
C LYS A 23 -18.12 -11.16 34.16
N LYS A 24 -17.26 -10.86 35.14
CA LYS A 24 -17.45 -9.73 36.06
C LYS A 24 -16.42 -8.60 35.92
N GLY A 25 -15.34 -8.78 35.18
CA GLY A 25 -14.38 -7.71 34.88
C GLY A 25 -14.66 -7.07 33.51
N GLY A 26 -15.10 -5.81 33.49
CA GLY A 26 -15.23 -5.00 32.27
C GLY A 26 -13.88 -4.51 31.74
N TRP A 27 -13.78 -4.32 30.42
CA TRP A 27 -12.55 -3.91 29.71
C TRP A 27 -12.12 -2.45 30.02
N GLU A 28 -13.03 -1.60 30.48
CA GLU A 28 -12.73 -0.21 30.91
C GLU A 28 -11.80 -0.19 32.13
N GLY A 29 -12.01 -1.09 33.10
CA GLY A 29 -11.13 -1.26 34.26
C GLY A 29 -9.75 -1.80 33.89
N ALA A 30 -9.62 -2.59 32.82
CA ALA A 30 -8.31 -3.10 32.37
C ALA A 30 -7.46 -2.02 31.68
N GLN A 31 -8.09 -1.08 30.96
CA GLN A 31 -7.42 0.04 30.32
C GLN A 31 -6.97 1.10 31.34
N GLU A 32 -7.85 1.46 32.29
CA GLU A 32 -7.56 2.40 33.38
C GLU A 32 -6.47 1.85 34.32
N VAL A 33 -6.46 0.54 34.56
CA VAL A 33 -5.39 -0.15 35.31
C VAL A 33 -4.04 -0.04 34.58
N ILE A 34 -3.98 -0.21 33.26
CA ILE A 34 -2.70 -0.18 32.51
C ILE A 34 -2.12 1.25 32.44
N GLU A 35 -2.96 2.28 32.25
CA GLU A 35 -2.53 3.68 32.27
C GLU A 35 -2.11 4.14 33.68
N THR A 36 -2.88 3.77 34.70
CA THR A 36 -2.59 4.09 36.12
C THR A 36 -1.37 3.34 36.64
N MET A 37 -1.17 2.08 36.24
CA MET A 37 0.05 1.31 36.56
C MET A 37 1.31 1.96 35.98
N GLY A 38 1.27 2.45 34.74
CA GLY A 38 2.42 3.11 34.12
C GLY A 38 2.75 4.47 34.76
N HIS A 39 1.72 5.25 35.13
CA HIS A 39 1.90 6.57 35.74
C HIS A 39 2.34 6.46 37.21
N ASN A 40 1.66 5.63 38.01
CA ASN A 40 1.98 5.45 39.43
C ASN A 40 3.34 4.77 39.65
N LEU A 41 3.73 3.83 38.79
CA LEU A 41 5.04 3.18 38.88
C LEU A 41 6.20 4.15 38.59
N LEU A 42 6.01 5.16 37.74
CA LEU A 42 7.06 6.13 37.42
C LEU A 42 7.08 7.32 38.38
N GLU A 43 5.90 7.77 38.82
CA GLU A 43 5.75 8.91 39.73
C GLU A 43 6.14 8.55 41.16
N TYR A 44 5.56 7.49 41.74
CA TYR A 44 5.78 7.15 43.16
C TYR A 44 7.11 6.44 43.41
N PHE A 45 7.58 5.64 42.45
CA PHE A 45 8.96 5.12 42.52
C PHE A 45 9.97 6.28 42.53
N GLY A 46 9.72 7.37 41.80
CA GLY A 46 10.58 8.56 41.79
C GLY A 46 10.54 9.38 43.08
N TYR A 47 9.42 9.40 43.81
CA TYR A 47 9.26 10.15 45.06
C TYR A 47 9.94 9.48 46.26
N ASP A 48 9.85 8.16 46.36
CA ASP A 48 10.34 7.39 47.51
C ASP A 48 11.73 6.78 47.31
N TYR A 49 12.23 6.76 46.07
CA TYR A 49 13.58 6.30 45.76
C TYR A 49 14.62 7.42 45.94
N ARG A 50 15.34 7.41 47.08
CA ARG A 50 16.45 8.35 47.33
C ARG A 50 17.82 7.66 47.35
N LYS A 51 17.86 6.39 47.75
CA LYS A 51 19.04 5.53 47.76
C LYS A 51 18.64 4.06 47.61
N PRO A 52 19.56 3.15 47.23
CA PRO A 52 19.24 1.74 46.97
C PRO A 52 18.53 0.99 48.11
N SER A 53 18.76 1.38 49.36
CA SER A 53 18.06 0.77 50.52
C SER A 53 16.56 1.06 50.57
N ASP A 54 16.11 2.10 49.88
CA ASP A 54 14.72 2.56 49.92
C ASP A 54 13.87 1.88 48.83
N ILE A 55 14.50 1.07 47.96
CA ILE A 55 13.85 0.35 46.86
C ILE A 55 12.70 -0.54 47.35
N PRO A 56 12.83 -1.36 48.42
CA PRO A 56 11.71 -2.17 48.88
C PRO A 56 10.52 -1.32 49.31
N THR A 57 10.78 -0.17 49.94
CA THR A 57 9.75 0.77 50.40
C THR A 57 9.10 1.52 49.23
N ALA A 58 9.90 1.98 48.25
CA ALA A 58 9.42 2.69 47.07
C ALA A 58 8.64 1.76 46.11
N VAL A 59 9.08 0.50 45.97
CA VAL A 59 8.38 -0.53 45.21
C VAL A 59 7.08 -0.91 45.92
N LYS A 60 7.12 -1.08 47.25
CA LYS A 60 5.91 -1.37 48.03
C LYS A 60 4.91 -0.20 47.97
N ALA A 61 5.34 1.05 48.11
CA ALA A 61 4.48 2.23 48.02
C ALA A 61 3.88 2.39 46.62
N ALA A 62 4.68 2.23 45.57
CA ALA A 62 4.18 2.21 44.19
C ALA A 62 3.17 1.08 43.97
N PHE A 63 3.39 -0.10 44.57
CA PHE A 63 2.49 -1.25 44.45
C PHE A 63 1.20 -1.09 45.28
N ASP A 64 1.28 -0.57 46.50
CA ASP A 64 0.12 -0.28 47.37
C ASP A 64 -0.80 0.74 46.66
N HIS A 65 -0.25 1.78 46.03
CA HIS A 65 -1.02 2.73 45.22
C HIS A 65 -1.56 2.16 43.89
N ILE A 66 -0.89 1.16 43.30
CA ILE A 66 -1.42 0.40 42.16
C ILE A 66 -2.61 -0.47 42.60
N MET A 67 -2.55 -1.06 43.81
CA MET A 67 -3.58 -1.94 44.35
C MET A 67 -4.81 -1.18 44.86
N ASP A 68 -4.63 0.02 45.42
CA ASP A 68 -5.72 0.92 45.80
C ASP A 68 -6.52 1.38 44.56
N GLY A 69 -5.83 1.79 43.49
CA GLY A 69 -6.46 2.12 42.21
C GLY A 69 -7.14 0.90 41.55
N TRP A 70 -6.57 -0.30 41.73
CA TRP A 70 -7.19 -1.55 41.29
C TRP A 70 -8.47 -1.89 42.07
N GLN A 71 -8.53 -1.64 43.38
CA GLN A 71 -9.72 -1.87 44.20
C GLN A 71 -10.83 -0.85 43.91
N ASP A 72 -10.50 0.44 43.77
CA ASP A 72 -11.48 1.49 43.47
C ASP A 72 -12.13 1.31 42.08
N ALA A 73 -11.34 0.91 41.07
CA ALA A 73 -11.84 0.58 39.74
C ALA A 73 -12.76 -0.67 39.74
N LEU A 74 -12.49 -1.62 40.64
CA LEU A 74 -13.28 -2.85 40.79
C LEU A 74 -14.61 -2.60 41.52
N VAL A 75 -14.65 -1.61 42.43
CA VAL A 75 -15.88 -1.18 43.13
C VAL A 75 -16.72 -0.22 42.28
N GLY A 76 -16.09 0.69 41.52
CA GLY A 76 -16.77 1.60 40.59
C GLY A 76 -17.46 0.90 39.41
N GLY A 77 -16.85 -0.17 38.87
CA GLY A 77 -17.41 -0.97 37.77
C GLY A 77 -18.64 -1.83 38.13
N ILE A 78 -18.94 -2.02 39.41
CA ILE A 78 -20.10 -2.80 39.88
C ILE A 78 -21.38 -1.94 39.95
N GLY A 79 -21.26 -0.61 39.95
CA GLY A 79 -22.40 0.31 40.11
C GLY A 79 -23.20 0.64 38.84
N ALA A 80 -22.64 0.43 37.63
CA ALA A 80 -23.22 0.97 36.39
C ALA A 80 -23.75 -0.08 35.38
N GLY A 81 -23.64 -1.38 35.65
CA GLY A 81 -23.91 -2.42 34.66
C GLY A 81 -24.69 -3.60 35.21
N GLY A 82 -26.00 -3.43 35.44
CA GLY A 82 -26.84 -4.59 35.73
C GLY A 82 -28.32 -4.31 35.96
N ILE A 83 -29.11 -4.14 34.90
CA ILE A 83 -30.52 -4.56 34.89
C ILE A 83 -30.87 -5.20 33.53
N VAL A 84 -31.56 -6.34 33.66
CA VAL A 84 -32.12 -7.25 32.67
C VAL A 84 -33.18 -6.59 31.80
N SER A 85 -33.15 -6.87 30.49
CA SER A 85 -34.22 -6.54 29.53
C SER A 85 -35.54 -7.20 29.94
N VAL A 86 -36.50 -6.40 30.42
CA VAL A 86 -37.91 -6.78 30.51
C VAL A 86 -38.61 -6.21 29.28
N VAL A 87 -39.14 -7.11 28.46
CA VAL A 87 -40.11 -6.83 27.40
C VAL A 87 -41.33 -6.15 28.03
N MET A 88 -41.72 -4.99 27.52
CA MET A 88 -43.03 -4.38 27.75
C MET A 88 -43.61 -3.89 26.42
N PRO A 89 -44.91 -4.14 26.17
CA PRO A 89 -45.56 -3.91 24.88
C PRO A 89 -46.07 -2.46 24.72
N GLY A 90 -46.13 -2.05 23.45
CA GLY A 90 -46.99 -1.02 22.85
C GLY A 90 -47.55 0.11 23.72
N VAL A 91 -47.08 1.33 23.44
CA VAL A 91 -47.85 2.55 23.69
C VAL A 91 -47.99 3.32 22.38
N ARG A 92 -49.24 3.38 21.90
CA ARG A 92 -49.71 4.26 20.82
C ARG A 92 -49.38 5.72 21.16
N GLY A 93 -48.54 6.34 20.34
CA GLY A 93 -48.38 7.79 20.25
C GLY A 93 -49.22 8.34 19.10
N LYS A 94 -49.99 9.38 19.40
CA LYS A 94 -50.91 10.10 18.51
C LYS A 94 -50.20 10.83 17.37
N GLU A 95 -50.89 10.87 16.24
CA GLU A 95 -50.70 11.74 15.09
C GLU A 95 -50.49 13.21 15.49
N LEU A 96 -49.46 13.83 14.93
CA LEU A 96 -49.38 15.27 14.72
C LEU A 96 -48.99 15.49 13.25
N ASN A 97 -49.87 16.19 12.55
CA ASN A 97 -49.83 16.48 11.12
C ASN A 97 -48.55 17.21 10.71
N GLU A 98 -47.86 16.69 9.70
CA GLU A 98 -46.97 17.46 8.83
C GLU A 98 -47.81 18.12 7.71
N PRO A 99 -47.47 19.34 7.25
CA PRO A 99 -48.14 19.95 6.11
C PRO A 99 -47.63 19.34 4.80
N ASP A 100 -48.56 19.02 3.91
CA ASP A 100 -48.35 18.61 2.52
C ASP A 100 -47.38 19.57 1.80
N ILE A 101 -46.25 19.03 1.34
CA ILE A 101 -45.47 19.62 0.25
C ILE A 101 -45.30 18.55 -0.81
N ILE A 102 -46.14 18.65 -1.84
CA ILE A 102 -46.06 17.86 -3.07
C ILE A 102 -44.82 18.35 -3.84
N PRO A 103 -43.84 17.49 -4.17
CA PRO A 103 -42.79 17.85 -5.12
C PRO A 103 -43.36 17.88 -6.55
N PRO A 104 -43.02 18.87 -7.40
CA PRO A 104 -43.43 18.85 -8.79
C PRO A 104 -42.69 17.74 -9.55
N THR A 105 -43.43 17.04 -10.39
CA THR A 105 -42.95 16.02 -11.33
C THR A 105 -42.10 16.63 -12.45
N VAL A 106 -41.10 15.86 -12.89
CA VAL A 106 -40.09 16.19 -13.92
C VAL A 106 -40.67 15.98 -15.33
N GLU A 107 -41.63 16.80 -15.73
CA GLU A 107 -42.09 16.90 -17.12
C GLU A 107 -42.47 18.35 -17.42
N GLU A 108 -41.47 19.18 -17.73
CA GLU A 108 -41.53 20.37 -18.60
C GLU A 108 -40.23 21.21 -18.46
N LEU A 109 -39.12 20.69 -18.99
CA LEU A 109 -37.92 21.49 -19.28
C LEU A 109 -37.78 21.64 -20.80
N THR A 110 -38.68 22.42 -21.39
CA THR A 110 -38.44 23.03 -22.70
C THR A 110 -38.72 24.53 -22.63
N LYS A 111 -37.63 25.30 -22.78
CA LYS A 111 -37.54 26.72 -23.16
C LYS A 111 -38.66 27.65 -22.64
N LYS A 112 -38.44 28.25 -21.46
CA LYS A 112 -39.01 29.58 -21.20
C LYS A 112 -38.06 30.66 -21.74
N PRO A 113 -38.54 31.64 -22.52
CA PRO A 113 -37.75 32.81 -22.85
C PRO A 113 -37.46 33.58 -21.54
N ILE A 114 -36.24 34.09 -21.42
CA ILE A 114 -35.88 35.05 -20.37
C ILE A 114 -36.88 36.20 -20.50
N GLU A 115 -37.75 36.39 -19.51
CA GLU A 115 -38.55 37.60 -19.43
C GLU A 115 -37.59 38.78 -19.31
N GLU A 116 -37.76 39.72 -20.23
CA GLU A 116 -36.96 40.92 -20.38
C GLU A 116 -37.30 41.84 -19.18
N ILE A 117 -36.56 41.69 -18.09
CA ILE A 117 -36.66 42.60 -16.94
C ILE A 117 -36.02 43.92 -17.40
N GLU A 118 -36.84 44.97 -17.53
CA GLU A 118 -36.32 46.30 -17.86
C GLU A 118 -35.29 46.76 -16.80
N PRO A 119 -34.13 47.30 -17.21
CA PRO A 119 -33.12 47.78 -16.28
C PRO A 119 -33.68 48.93 -15.42
N GLN A 120 -33.55 48.81 -14.10
CA GLN A 120 -34.11 49.80 -13.15
C GLN A 120 -33.18 51.00 -12.91
N THR A 121 -31.91 50.87 -13.25
CA THR A 121 -30.86 51.89 -13.09
C THR A 121 -29.95 51.95 -14.31
N GLU A 122 -29.19 53.03 -14.47
CA GLU A 122 -28.17 53.14 -15.53
C GLU A 122 -27.11 52.03 -15.40
N ASP A 123 -26.68 51.69 -14.19
CA ASP A 123 -25.77 50.57 -13.94
C ASP A 123 -26.39 49.21 -14.31
N HIS A 124 -27.69 49.00 -14.07
CA HIS A 124 -28.39 47.80 -14.54
C HIS A 124 -28.39 47.71 -16.06
N ALA A 125 -28.63 48.82 -16.76
CA ALA A 125 -28.62 48.86 -18.22
C ALA A 125 -27.23 48.53 -18.78
N ILE A 126 -26.17 49.04 -18.15
CA ILE A 126 -24.78 48.72 -18.50
C ILE A 126 -24.50 47.24 -18.23
N GLY A 127 -24.83 46.73 -17.03
CA GLY A 127 -24.63 45.33 -16.67
C GLY A 127 -25.33 44.35 -17.64
N TYR A 128 -26.53 44.69 -18.11
CA TYR A 128 -27.23 43.92 -19.13
C TYR A 128 -26.46 43.83 -20.46
N GLN A 129 -25.76 44.90 -20.88
CA GLN A 129 -24.91 44.86 -22.08
C GLN A 129 -23.75 43.85 -21.93
N TYR A 130 -23.32 43.59 -20.70
CA TYR A 130 -22.32 42.58 -20.36
C TYR A 130 -22.93 41.24 -19.93
N GLY A 131 -24.24 41.04 -20.09
CA GLY A 131 -24.94 39.79 -19.80
C GLY A 131 -25.19 39.51 -18.32
N LEU A 132 -25.17 40.53 -17.46
CA LEU A 132 -25.46 40.42 -16.04
C LEU A 132 -26.94 40.72 -15.74
N THR A 133 -27.51 40.05 -14.73
CA THR A 133 -28.83 40.39 -14.18
C THR A 133 -28.74 41.57 -13.21
N ASN A 134 -29.86 42.24 -12.92
CA ASN A 134 -29.90 43.33 -11.93
C ASN A 134 -29.30 42.92 -10.58
N GLU A 135 -29.63 41.72 -10.10
CA GLU A 135 -29.09 41.17 -8.85
C GLU A 135 -27.56 40.98 -8.90
N GLN A 136 -27.02 40.59 -10.05
CA GLN A 136 -25.58 40.43 -10.24
C GLN A 136 -24.86 41.78 -10.27
N VAL A 137 -25.46 42.80 -10.86
CA VAL A 137 -24.94 44.18 -10.84
C VAL A 137 -24.91 44.71 -9.41
N ASP A 138 -26.00 44.57 -8.67
CA ASP A 138 -26.10 45.02 -7.28
C ASP A 138 -25.12 44.27 -6.36
N SER A 139 -24.96 42.95 -6.56
CA SER A 139 -23.98 42.16 -5.82
C SER A 139 -22.55 42.66 -6.05
N ARG A 140 -22.18 42.96 -7.31
CA ARG A 140 -20.84 43.43 -7.67
C ARG A 140 -20.54 44.82 -7.10
N LEU A 141 -21.49 45.74 -7.15
CA LEU A 141 -21.33 47.07 -6.54
C LEU A 141 -21.18 46.96 -5.02
N ASN A 142 -21.96 46.08 -4.37
CA ASN A 142 -21.84 45.84 -2.93
C ASN A 142 -20.51 45.19 -2.54
N GLU A 143 -20.03 44.22 -3.33
CA GLU A 143 -18.72 43.58 -3.13
C GLU A 143 -17.57 44.59 -3.27
N ALA A 144 -17.63 45.47 -4.28
CA ALA A 144 -16.65 46.54 -4.49
C ALA A 144 -16.60 47.52 -3.31
N GLU A 145 -17.75 47.90 -2.76
CA GLU A 145 -17.85 48.77 -1.58
C GLU A 145 -17.33 48.07 -0.31
N LEU A 146 -17.64 46.79 -0.10
CA LEU A 146 -17.10 46.01 1.03
C LEU A 146 -15.59 45.87 0.95
N ARG A 147 -15.05 45.57 -0.23
CA ARG A 147 -13.62 45.44 -0.48
C ARG A 147 -12.89 46.76 -0.29
N TYR A 148 -13.47 47.87 -0.74
CA TYR A 148 -12.95 49.21 -0.49
C TYR A 148 -12.83 49.49 1.02
N ARG A 149 -13.85 49.17 1.82
CA ARG A 149 -13.83 49.35 3.28
C ARG A 149 -12.78 48.47 3.97
N GLU A 150 -12.64 47.21 3.54
CA GLU A 150 -11.60 46.31 4.04
C GLU A 150 -10.20 46.90 3.80
N LEU A 151 -9.93 47.33 2.57
CA LEU A 151 -8.65 47.94 2.20
C LEU A 151 -8.43 49.29 2.90
N GLN A 152 -9.48 50.08 3.13
CA GLN A 152 -9.39 51.35 3.86
C GLN A 152 -8.92 51.14 5.30
N LEU A 153 -9.39 50.09 5.97
CA LEU A 153 -9.08 49.77 7.37
C LEU A 153 -7.70 49.12 7.57
N LYS A 154 -6.99 48.77 6.48
CA LYS A 154 -5.70 48.07 6.54
C LYS A 154 -4.52 49.04 6.68
N ASP A 155 -3.76 48.92 7.78
CA ASP A 155 -2.60 49.79 8.08
C ASP A 155 -1.41 49.63 7.11
N LYS A 156 -1.25 48.44 6.51
CA LYS A 156 -0.20 48.14 5.53
C LYS A 156 -0.82 47.40 4.34
N ARG A 157 -0.78 48.04 3.17
CA ARG A 157 -1.21 47.47 1.89
C ARG A 157 0.01 47.01 1.10
N THR A 158 -0.13 45.90 0.37
CA THR A 158 0.83 45.57 -0.70
C THR A 158 0.69 46.58 -1.85
N GLN A 159 1.64 46.60 -2.80
CA GLN A 159 1.54 47.47 -3.98
C GLN A 159 0.26 47.20 -4.78
N GLU A 160 -0.10 45.92 -4.95
CA GLU A 160 -1.32 45.49 -5.64
C GLU A 160 -2.58 45.93 -4.88
N GLU A 161 -2.60 45.75 -3.56
CA GLU A 161 -3.71 46.21 -2.70
C GLU A 161 -3.85 47.74 -2.69
N PHE A 162 -2.75 48.47 -2.87
CA PHE A 162 -2.76 49.93 -2.97
C PHE A 162 -3.36 50.37 -4.31
N GLU A 163 -2.98 49.72 -5.42
CA GLU A 163 -3.54 49.98 -6.75
C GLU A 163 -5.03 49.62 -6.81
N GLU A 164 -5.43 48.48 -6.22
CA GLU A 164 -6.83 48.06 -6.05
C GLU A 164 -7.61 49.08 -5.21
N PHE A 165 -7.04 49.55 -4.09
CA PHE A 165 -7.67 50.57 -3.26
C PHE A 165 -7.87 51.89 -4.00
N VAL A 166 -6.89 52.36 -4.76
CA VAL A 166 -7.00 53.60 -5.56
C VAL A 166 -8.08 53.44 -6.62
N HIS A 167 -8.11 52.30 -7.31
CA HIS A 167 -9.13 52.03 -8.32
C HIS A 167 -10.54 51.99 -7.73
N LEU A 168 -10.76 51.24 -6.65
CA LEU A 168 -12.07 51.15 -5.97
C LEU A 168 -12.50 52.48 -5.35
N LYS A 169 -11.54 53.31 -4.89
CA LYS A 169 -11.83 54.66 -4.39
C LYS A 169 -12.52 55.54 -5.44
N GLU A 170 -12.18 55.35 -6.70
CA GLU A 170 -12.73 56.13 -7.83
C GLU A 170 -13.94 55.44 -8.48
N ASN A 171 -13.99 54.09 -8.48
CA ASN A 171 -14.89 53.33 -9.37
C ASN A 171 -15.86 52.38 -8.65
N ARG A 172 -15.87 52.27 -7.32
CA ARG A 172 -16.73 51.29 -6.61
C ARG A 172 -18.24 51.45 -6.81
N THR A 173 -18.69 52.59 -7.32
CA THR A 173 -20.10 52.87 -7.66
C THR A 173 -20.35 52.92 -9.17
N ASN A 174 -19.40 52.48 -10.00
CA ASN A 174 -19.51 52.49 -11.46
C ASN A 174 -19.31 51.06 -11.97
N ILE A 175 -20.40 50.42 -12.39
CA ILE A 175 -20.33 49.02 -12.80
C ILE A 175 -19.52 48.82 -14.09
N GLU A 176 -19.53 49.80 -15.01
CA GLU A 176 -18.77 49.75 -16.26
C GLU A 176 -17.28 49.63 -15.97
N ALA A 177 -16.77 50.51 -15.08
CA ALA A 177 -15.36 50.53 -14.71
C ALA A 177 -14.92 49.24 -13.98
N LEU A 178 -15.81 48.66 -13.15
CA LEU A 178 -15.54 47.38 -12.47
C LEU A 178 -15.48 46.22 -13.47
N ILE A 179 -16.43 46.15 -14.41
CA ILE A 179 -16.46 45.11 -15.44
C ILE A 179 -15.27 45.25 -16.41
N GLU A 180 -14.92 46.47 -16.81
CA GLU A 180 -13.73 46.72 -17.64
C GLU A 180 -12.44 46.29 -16.96
N GLN A 181 -12.35 46.40 -15.63
CA GLN A 181 -11.19 45.92 -14.89
C GLN A 181 -11.11 44.39 -14.87
N GLU A 182 -12.23 43.71 -14.69
CA GLU A 182 -12.30 42.23 -14.71
C GLU A 182 -12.09 41.64 -16.11
N THR A 183 -12.52 42.35 -17.15
CA THR A 183 -12.40 41.92 -18.55
C THR A 183 -11.08 42.30 -19.19
N LYS A 184 -10.22 43.08 -18.51
CA LYS A 184 -8.84 43.26 -18.94
C LYS A 184 -8.15 41.90 -18.93
N PRO A 185 -7.56 41.46 -20.06
CA PRO A 185 -6.87 40.18 -20.11
C PRO A 185 -5.81 40.18 -19.01
N ILE A 186 -5.92 39.22 -18.08
CA ILE A 186 -4.91 38.97 -17.06
C ILE A 186 -3.64 38.65 -17.83
N THR A 187 -2.77 39.65 -18.01
CA THR A 187 -1.44 39.40 -18.56
C THR A 187 -0.77 38.44 -17.59
N PRO A 188 -0.47 37.19 -17.99
CA PRO A 188 0.18 36.24 -17.10
C PRO A 188 1.44 36.90 -16.55
N PRO A 189 1.79 36.68 -15.27
CA PRO A 189 2.95 37.31 -14.67
C PRO A 189 4.16 37.00 -15.55
N LYS A 190 4.68 38.02 -16.25
CA LYS A 190 5.81 37.87 -17.16
C LYS A 190 6.91 37.14 -16.39
N ILE A 191 7.19 35.89 -16.77
CA ILE A 191 8.22 35.07 -16.14
C ILE A 191 9.47 35.94 -16.08
N LYS A 192 9.97 36.26 -14.87
CA LYS A 192 11.19 37.04 -14.75
C LYS A 192 12.26 36.32 -15.57
N ARG A 193 12.71 36.95 -16.67
CA ARG A 193 13.67 36.42 -17.63
C ARG A 193 15.07 36.38 -17.01
N THR A 194 15.21 35.55 -15.98
CA THR A 194 16.49 35.22 -15.34
C THR A 194 17.26 34.27 -16.24
N GLN A 195 18.58 34.23 -16.12
CA GLN A 195 19.44 33.37 -16.94
C GLN A 195 19.06 31.88 -16.86
N LYS A 196 18.56 31.43 -15.70
CA LYS A 196 18.11 30.05 -15.46
C LYS A 196 16.76 29.78 -16.11
N ASN A 197 15.84 30.75 -16.06
CA ASN A 197 14.51 30.62 -16.65
C ASN A 197 14.58 30.65 -18.18
N LEU A 198 15.42 31.52 -18.76
CA LEU A 198 15.65 31.54 -20.22
C LEU A 198 16.18 30.20 -20.73
N LEU A 199 17.14 29.59 -20.02
CA LEU A 199 17.66 28.27 -20.39
C LEU A 199 16.59 27.18 -20.30
N ALA A 200 15.76 27.21 -19.25
CA ALA A 200 14.66 26.26 -19.11
C ALA A 200 13.59 26.46 -20.20
N LEU A 201 13.29 27.72 -20.54
CA LEU A 201 12.26 28.10 -21.50
C LEU A 201 12.67 27.73 -22.93
N GLY A 202 13.91 28.03 -23.35
CA GLY A 202 14.42 27.62 -24.67
C GLY A 202 14.39 26.10 -24.88
N HIS A 203 14.80 25.33 -23.87
CA HIS A 203 14.69 23.87 -23.91
C HIS A 203 13.25 23.35 -23.86
N LYS A 204 12.32 24.11 -23.28
CA LYS A 204 10.89 23.76 -23.24
C LYS A 204 10.27 23.96 -24.62
N ILE A 205 10.46 25.14 -25.24
CA ILE A 205 9.95 25.46 -26.58
C ILE A 205 10.43 24.43 -27.61
N ALA A 206 11.74 24.15 -27.62
CA ALA A 206 12.32 23.20 -28.58
C ALA A 206 11.74 21.79 -28.45
N ARG A 207 11.40 21.37 -27.23
CA ARG A 207 10.79 20.06 -26.99
C ARG A 207 9.34 20.01 -27.47
N GLU A 208 8.58 21.07 -27.23
CA GLU A 208 7.18 21.17 -27.67
C GLU A 208 7.07 21.32 -29.19
N ALA A 209 8.06 21.96 -29.81
CA ALA A 209 8.21 22.05 -31.26
C ALA A 209 8.81 20.77 -31.90
N GLU A 210 9.08 19.73 -31.11
CA GLU A 210 9.68 18.46 -31.54
C GLU A 210 11.02 18.61 -32.29
N LEU A 211 11.77 19.70 -32.06
CA LEU A 211 13.07 19.92 -32.69
C LEU A 211 14.07 18.87 -32.24
N SER A 212 14.80 18.30 -33.19
CA SER A 212 15.97 17.49 -32.90
C SER A 212 17.05 18.34 -32.20
N ASP A 213 17.96 17.67 -31.48
CA ASP A 213 19.11 18.33 -30.86
C ASP A 213 19.98 19.07 -31.88
N GLU A 214 19.98 18.65 -33.14
CA GLU A 214 20.77 19.23 -34.22
C GLU A 214 20.04 20.46 -34.78
N GLU A 215 18.75 20.36 -35.10
CA GLU A 215 17.91 21.50 -35.51
C GLU A 215 17.87 22.60 -34.45
N TYR A 216 17.79 22.25 -33.17
CA TYR A 216 17.83 23.22 -32.07
C TYR A 216 19.17 23.96 -32.00
N ARG A 217 20.29 23.25 -32.23
CA ARG A 217 21.63 23.85 -32.22
C ARG A 217 21.89 24.69 -33.45
N ASP A 218 21.41 24.27 -34.60
CA ASP A 218 21.52 25.01 -35.86
C ASP A 218 20.66 26.27 -35.78
N PHE A 219 19.45 26.18 -35.23
CA PHE A 219 18.61 27.35 -34.94
C PHE A 219 19.30 28.31 -33.96
N ALA A 220 19.96 27.79 -32.91
CA ALA A 220 20.75 28.59 -31.97
C ALA A 220 21.94 29.30 -32.64
N GLU A 221 22.62 28.61 -33.53
CA GLU A 221 23.74 29.14 -34.31
C GLU A 221 23.29 30.22 -35.29
N ILE A 222 22.17 30.01 -35.98
CA ILE A 222 21.58 30.99 -36.90
C ILE A 222 21.20 32.27 -36.15
N VAL A 223 20.56 32.16 -34.99
CA VAL A 223 20.05 33.34 -34.26
C VAL A 223 21.16 34.08 -33.51
N THR A 224 22.12 33.36 -32.91
CA THR A 224 23.09 33.98 -31.97
C THR A 224 24.56 33.78 -32.33
N GLY A 225 24.85 33.06 -33.42
CA GLY A 225 26.22 32.65 -33.77
C GLY A 225 26.81 31.58 -32.85
N LYS A 226 26.02 31.00 -31.93
CA LYS A 226 26.47 30.01 -30.95
C LYS A 226 25.59 28.76 -30.94
N ARG A 227 26.21 27.59 -31.05
CA ARG A 227 25.49 26.29 -31.04
C ARG A 227 24.93 25.89 -29.68
N SER A 228 25.29 26.57 -28.58
CA SER A 228 24.89 26.16 -27.23
C SER A 228 24.49 27.35 -26.36
N MET A 229 23.30 27.24 -25.75
CA MET A 229 22.80 28.23 -24.80
C MET A 229 23.69 28.45 -23.58
N LYS A 230 24.55 27.48 -23.21
CA LYS A 230 25.47 27.68 -22.10
C LYS A 230 26.50 28.76 -22.39
N ASP A 231 26.88 28.89 -23.65
CA ASP A 231 27.92 29.79 -24.14
C ASP A 231 27.35 31.18 -24.51
N MET A 232 26.02 31.30 -24.51
CA MET A 232 25.29 32.55 -24.67
C MET A 232 25.26 33.36 -23.36
N SER A 233 25.45 34.66 -23.49
CA SER A 233 25.14 35.70 -22.52
C SER A 233 23.65 35.77 -22.24
N LYS A 234 23.24 36.53 -21.21
CA LYS A 234 21.81 36.70 -20.90
C LYS A 234 21.03 37.35 -22.05
N ALA A 235 21.64 38.30 -22.75
CA ALA A 235 21.03 38.99 -23.89
C ALA A 235 20.83 38.02 -25.07
N GLU A 236 21.88 37.30 -25.46
CA GLU A 236 21.83 36.29 -26.53
C GLU A 236 20.83 35.17 -26.20
N ARG A 237 20.75 34.71 -24.94
CA ARG A 237 19.71 33.74 -24.53
C ARG A 237 18.31 34.31 -24.66
N ASN A 238 18.14 35.59 -24.35
CA ASN A 238 16.85 36.25 -24.43
C ASN A 238 16.39 36.41 -25.88
N GLU A 239 17.32 36.79 -26.76
CA GLU A 239 17.14 36.87 -28.21
C GLU A 239 16.80 35.48 -28.78
N PHE A 240 17.60 34.47 -28.47
CA PHE A 240 17.35 33.09 -28.89
C PHE A 240 15.99 32.56 -28.45
N VAL A 241 15.62 32.75 -27.18
CA VAL A 241 14.32 32.32 -26.66
C VAL A 241 13.19 33.09 -27.32
N SER A 242 13.35 34.39 -27.59
CA SER A 242 12.32 35.18 -28.28
C SER A 242 12.15 34.74 -29.74
N ALA A 243 13.24 34.39 -30.43
CA ALA A 243 13.19 33.83 -31.79
C ALA A 243 12.53 32.45 -31.83
N LEU A 244 12.76 31.63 -30.80
CA LEU A 244 12.04 30.35 -30.63
C LEU A 244 10.55 30.59 -30.38
N GLU A 245 10.19 31.54 -29.51
CA GLU A 245 8.79 31.91 -29.24
C GLU A 245 8.09 32.43 -30.50
N GLU A 246 8.79 33.21 -31.33
CA GLU A 246 8.27 33.74 -32.60
C GLU A 246 8.10 32.66 -33.66
N SER A 247 9.05 31.72 -33.77
CA SER A 247 9.04 30.71 -34.83
C SER A 247 8.14 29.51 -34.52
N TYR A 248 8.04 29.13 -33.25
CA TYR A 248 7.36 27.91 -32.81
C TYR A 248 6.22 28.15 -31.81
N GLY A 249 5.94 29.42 -31.50
CA GLY A 249 4.99 29.81 -30.47
C GLY A 249 5.61 29.84 -29.07
N THR A 250 5.00 30.62 -28.18
CA THR A 250 5.26 30.48 -26.75
C THR A 250 4.79 29.09 -26.30
N PRO A 251 5.54 28.40 -25.42
CA PRO A 251 5.07 27.14 -24.87
C PRO A 251 3.70 27.37 -24.31
N LYS A 252 2.71 26.54 -24.66
CA LYS A 252 1.41 26.63 -23.98
C LYS A 252 1.70 26.50 -22.49
N GLU A 253 1.53 27.59 -21.74
CA GLU A 253 1.18 27.44 -20.35
C GLU A 253 -0.13 26.69 -20.39
N LEU A 254 -0.20 25.52 -19.72
CA LEU A 254 -1.42 24.75 -19.64
C LEU A 254 -2.52 25.73 -19.26
N THR A 255 -3.38 26.04 -20.21
CA THR A 255 -4.46 26.98 -19.93
C THR A 255 -5.38 26.27 -18.95
N PRO A 256 -6.21 26.99 -18.18
CA PRO A 256 -7.28 26.35 -17.42
C PRO A 256 -8.04 25.32 -18.27
N GLU A 257 -8.26 25.57 -19.57
CA GLU A 257 -8.94 24.65 -20.49
C GLU A 257 -8.18 23.32 -20.70
N ASP A 258 -6.84 23.32 -20.67
CA ASP A 258 -6.06 22.08 -20.75
C ASP A 258 -6.24 21.19 -19.49
N TYR A 259 -6.74 21.74 -18.36
CA TYR A 259 -7.14 20.99 -17.17
C TYR A 259 -8.57 20.44 -17.22
N ASP A 260 -9.34 20.77 -18.27
CA ASP A 260 -10.69 20.25 -18.53
C ASP A 260 -10.69 18.99 -19.40
N MET A 261 -9.51 18.46 -19.76
CA MET A 261 -9.43 17.13 -20.37
C MET A 261 -10.15 16.11 -19.47
N PRO A 262 -11.08 15.32 -20.02
CA PRO A 262 -11.81 14.34 -19.25
C PRO A 262 -10.85 13.25 -18.79
N ILE A 263 -10.76 13.08 -17.48
CA ILE A 263 -10.05 12.00 -16.82
C ILE A 263 -11.04 11.12 -16.06
N THR A 264 -10.64 9.89 -15.78
CA THR A 264 -11.40 8.93 -15.00
C THR A 264 -10.75 8.77 -13.63
N VAL A 265 -11.48 9.09 -12.56
CA VAL A 265 -11.05 8.85 -11.18
C VAL A 265 -12.07 7.96 -10.50
N ALA A 266 -11.61 6.83 -9.96
CA ALA A 266 -12.47 5.84 -9.30
C ALA A 266 -13.70 5.40 -10.14
N GLY A 267 -13.53 5.36 -11.47
CA GLY A 267 -14.58 5.00 -12.43
C GLY A 267 -15.54 6.13 -12.80
N ARG A 268 -15.31 7.35 -12.33
CA ARG A 268 -16.12 8.54 -12.66
C ARG A 268 -15.35 9.47 -13.61
N ALA A 269 -16.02 9.91 -14.66
CA ALA A 269 -15.50 10.97 -15.53
C ALA A 269 -15.48 12.31 -14.76
N THR A 270 -14.33 12.98 -14.77
CA THR A 270 -14.07 14.25 -14.08
C THR A 270 -12.97 15.03 -14.82
N SER A 271 -12.49 16.13 -14.26
CA SER A 271 -11.35 16.88 -14.79
C SER A 271 -10.36 17.22 -13.67
N MET A 272 -9.10 17.48 -14.03
CA MET A 272 -8.09 17.90 -13.04
C MET A 272 -8.49 19.23 -12.38
N ARG A 273 -9.16 20.13 -13.10
CA ARG A 273 -9.70 21.38 -12.54
C ARG A 273 -10.70 21.10 -11.43
N LYS A 274 -11.68 20.23 -11.67
CA LYS A 274 -12.69 19.86 -10.67
C LYS A 274 -12.04 19.23 -9.43
N ILE A 275 -11.08 18.32 -9.63
CA ILE A 275 -10.30 17.72 -8.54
C ILE A 275 -9.55 18.79 -7.74
N PHE A 276 -8.87 19.72 -8.40
CA PHE A 276 -8.13 20.78 -7.69
C PHE A 276 -9.05 21.69 -6.89
N ASN A 277 -10.24 22.03 -7.41
CA ASN A 277 -11.22 22.82 -6.70
C ASN A 277 -11.75 22.10 -5.45
N GLU A 278 -12.09 20.81 -5.58
CA GLU A 278 -12.52 19.99 -4.44
C GLU A 278 -11.41 19.80 -3.40
N VAL A 279 -10.16 19.61 -3.86
CA VAL A 279 -9.00 19.54 -2.97
C VAL A 279 -8.75 20.87 -2.27
N GLY A 280 -8.94 22.01 -2.95
CA GLY A 280 -8.89 23.33 -2.33
C GLY A 280 -9.83 23.44 -1.14
N LYS A 281 -11.11 23.07 -1.33
CA LYS A 281 -12.13 23.03 -0.26
C LYS A 281 -11.75 22.09 0.88
N THR A 282 -11.25 20.89 0.57
CA THR A 282 -10.78 19.95 1.60
C THR A 282 -9.58 20.51 2.37
N LEU A 283 -8.63 21.14 1.66
CA LEU A 283 -7.47 21.75 2.30
C LEU A 283 -7.83 22.94 3.17
N GLU A 284 -8.86 23.73 2.83
CA GLU A 284 -9.37 24.83 3.66
C GLU A 284 -9.89 24.30 5.00
N THR A 285 -10.70 23.23 4.96
CA THR A 285 -11.31 22.59 6.14
C THR A 285 -10.33 21.73 6.95
N LEU A 286 -9.20 21.30 6.37
CA LEU A 286 -8.19 20.49 7.05
C LEU A 286 -7.56 21.25 8.23
N ALA A 287 -7.73 20.77 9.46
CA ALA A 287 -7.20 21.44 10.65
C ALA A 287 -5.65 21.48 10.67
N PRO A 288 -5.00 22.58 11.09
CA PRO A 288 -3.55 22.63 11.27
C PRO A 288 -3.07 21.60 12.31
N ARG A 289 -2.07 20.80 11.97
CA ARG A 289 -1.52 19.76 12.85
C ARG A 289 -0.98 20.26 14.20
N ARG A 290 -0.62 21.55 14.30
CA ARG A 290 -0.16 22.15 15.56
C ARG A 290 -1.25 22.20 16.62
N GLU A 291 -2.52 22.25 16.19
CA GLU A 291 -3.71 22.30 17.06
C GLU A 291 -4.18 20.91 17.47
N ILE A 292 -3.62 19.85 16.87
CA ILE A 292 -3.93 18.47 17.19
C ILE A 292 -3.20 18.06 18.50
N PRO A 293 -3.91 17.59 19.54
CA PRO A 293 -3.34 17.17 20.83
C PRO A 293 -2.17 16.18 20.71
N ALA A 294 -1.19 16.27 21.62
CA ALA A 294 0.02 15.43 21.58
C ALA A 294 -0.26 13.91 21.63
N VAL A 295 -1.36 13.50 22.24
CA VAL A 295 -1.84 12.10 22.34
C VAL A 295 -2.20 11.52 20.95
N ILE A 296 -2.50 12.38 19.99
CA ILE A 296 -2.87 12.06 18.60
C ILE A 296 -1.62 12.08 17.66
N LYS A 297 -0.45 12.55 18.14
CA LYS A 297 0.80 12.64 17.34
C LYS A 297 1.54 11.30 17.16
N ILE A 298 0.89 10.17 17.44
CA ILE A 298 1.42 8.83 17.15
C ILE A 298 1.42 8.63 15.63
N GLY A 299 2.57 8.80 14.97
CA GLY A 299 2.61 8.98 13.50
C GLY A 299 3.74 9.88 13.02
N PHE A 300 4.12 10.81 13.89
CA PHE A 300 4.37 12.16 13.41
C PHE A 300 5.65 12.81 13.97
N GLY A 301 6.41 12.11 14.82
CA GLY A 301 7.60 12.66 15.49
C GLY A 301 8.73 13.11 14.53
N GLU A 302 9.60 14.00 15.05
CA GLU A 302 10.78 14.56 14.35
C GLU A 302 11.69 13.49 13.75
N ASP A 303 12.44 13.87 12.72
CA ASP A 303 13.16 12.99 11.81
C ASP A 303 14.46 12.39 12.38
N SER A 304 14.55 12.26 13.71
CA SER A 304 15.71 11.66 14.37
C SER A 304 15.78 10.15 14.09
N ILE A 305 17.00 9.61 14.06
CA ILE A 305 17.24 8.16 13.87
C ILE A 305 16.51 7.35 14.95
N TRP A 306 16.45 7.87 16.19
CA TRP A 306 15.74 7.26 17.30
C TRP A 306 14.23 7.22 17.11
N GLN A 307 13.63 8.30 16.59
CA GLN A 307 12.20 8.31 16.30
C GLN A 307 11.86 7.37 15.15
N ARG A 308 12.72 7.25 14.12
CA ARG A 308 12.56 6.25 13.06
C ARG A 308 12.66 4.82 13.60
N ALA A 309 13.59 4.56 14.53
CA ALA A 309 13.69 3.28 15.21
C ALA A 309 12.47 3.00 16.09
N LYS A 310 11.97 4.00 16.83
CA LYS A 310 10.74 3.91 17.64
C LYS A 310 9.52 3.67 16.78
N ASN A 311 9.35 4.42 15.68
CA ASN A 311 8.23 4.27 14.75
C ASN A 311 8.26 2.90 14.06
N PHE A 312 9.44 2.41 13.68
CA PHE A 312 9.62 1.04 13.20
C PHE A 312 9.27 0.01 14.28
N ALA A 313 9.75 0.21 15.51
CA ALA A 313 9.54 -0.69 16.64
C ALA A 313 8.10 -0.73 17.16
N THR A 314 7.33 0.34 16.94
CA THR A 314 5.92 0.51 17.34
C THR A 314 4.94 0.27 16.18
N GLY A 315 5.42 0.12 14.95
CA GLY A 315 4.58 -0.10 13.77
C GLY A 315 3.87 1.16 13.25
N ILE A 316 4.29 2.35 13.67
CA ILE A 316 3.68 3.64 13.30
C ILE A 316 3.85 3.94 11.80
N ASP A 317 4.93 3.51 11.17
CA ASP A 317 5.13 3.68 9.72
C ASP A 317 4.38 2.59 8.89
N ASN A 318 3.46 1.81 9.50
CA ASN A 318 2.66 0.78 8.83
C ASN A 318 1.37 1.30 8.16
N THR A 319 1.18 2.61 8.02
CA THR A 319 -0.06 3.16 7.45
C THR A 319 -0.10 2.95 5.92
N PRO A 320 -1.13 2.25 5.38
CA PRO A 320 -1.33 2.10 3.94
C PRO A 320 -1.86 3.38 3.27
N PRO A 321 -1.82 3.48 1.93
CA PRO A 321 -2.24 4.68 1.20
C PRO A 321 -3.66 5.13 1.50
N TYR A 322 -4.63 4.22 1.64
CA TYR A 322 -6.01 4.59 1.97
C TYR A 322 -6.10 5.35 3.29
N HIS A 323 -5.39 4.88 4.32
CA HIS A 323 -5.42 5.53 5.62
C HIS A 323 -4.63 6.84 5.60
N LEU A 324 -3.54 6.92 4.83
CA LEU A 324 -2.82 8.19 4.60
C LEU A 324 -3.70 9.21 3.85
N ALA A 325 -4.48 8.78 2.86
CA ALA A 325 -5.40 9.62 2.11
C ALA A 325 -6.54 10.13 3.00
N ARG A 326 -7.13 9.27 3.83
CA ARG A 326 -8.14 9.68 4.82
C ARG A 326 -7.61 10.71 5.82
N ILE A 327 -6.33 10.62 6.22
CA ILE A 327 -5.72 11.65 7.07
C ILE A 327 -5.69 13.02 6.35
N LEU A 328 -5.52 13.06 5.03
CA LEU A 328 -5.59 14.29 4.24
C LEU A 328 -7.02 14.79 4.02
N ASP A 329 -8.01 13.91 4.17
CA ASP A 329 -9.45 14.21 4.17
C ASP A 329 -10.01 14.39 5.59
N SER A 330 -9.20 14.86 6.54
CA SER A 330 -9.63 15.14 7.93
C SER A 330 -10.20 13.92 8.68
N GLY A 331 -9.77 12.71 8.33
CA GLY A 331 -10.21 11.45 8.94
C GLY A 331 -11.40 10.78 8.23
N MET A 332 -12.05 11.48 7.31
CA MET A 332 -13.18 10.97 6.52
C MET A 332 -12.72 10.49 5.13
N GLU A 333 -13.59 9.84 4.36
CA GLU A 333 -13.30 9.58 2.94
C GLU A 333 -13.75 10.80 2.12
N GLY A 334 -12.80 11.48 1.49
CA GLY A 334 -13.06 12.64 0.63
C GLY A 334 -12.30 12.53 -0.69
N ILE A 335 -11.96 13.68 -1.27
CA ILE A 335 -11.31 13.77 -2.59
C ILE A 335 -9.91 13.16 -2.62
N PHE A 336 -9.14 13.25 -1.52
CA PHE A 336 -7.82 12.58 -1.48
C PHE A 336 -8.00 11.07 -1.48
N SER A 337 -8.97 10.53 -0.76
CA SER A 337 -9.29 9.10 -0.73
C SER A 337 -9.84 8.63 -2.09
N GLU A 338 -10.63 9.47 -2.77
CA GLU A 338 -11.11 9.18 -4.12
C GLU A 338 -9.96 9.07 -5.13
N VAL A 339 -9.02 10.01 -5.12
CA VAL A 339 -7.89 10.03 -6.08
C VAL A 339 -6.79 9.02 -5.71
N LEU A 340 -6.32 9.06 -4.46
CA LEU A 340 -5.11 8.36 -4.01
C LEU A 340 -5.34 6.90 -3.62
N ASP A 341 -6.59 6.52 -3.35
CA ASP A 341 -6.94 5.17 -2.93
C ASP A 341 -7.93 4.51 -3.89
N LYS A 342 -9.17 5.01 -3.97
CA LYS A 342 -10.23 4.41 -4.81
C LYS A 342 -9.86 4.41 -6.29
N GLY A 343 -9.25 5.49 -6.79
CA GLY A 343 -8.75 5.57 -8.16
C GLY A 343 -7.66 4.54 -8.46
N ILE A 344 -6.75 4.32 -7.51
CA ILE A 344 -5.69 3.32 -7.66
C ILE A 344 -6.26 1.90 -7.59
N GLN A 345 -7.18 1.62 -6.66
CA GLN A 345 -7.86 0.32 -6.57
C GLN A 345 -8.62 -0.03 -7.85
N HIS A 346 -9.39 0.92 -8.37
CA HIS A 346 -10.10 0.72 -9.62
C HIS A 346 -9.12 0.45 -10.78
N GLY A 347 -7.96 1.11 -10.78
CA GLY A 347 -6.90 0.80 -11.73
C GLY A 347 -6.32 -0.61 -11.57
N VAL A 348 -6.17 -1.11 -10.33
CA VAL A 348 -5.75 -2.50 -10.05
C VAL A 348 -6.81 -3.50 -10.52
N GLU A 349 -8.09 -3.20 -10.33
CA GLU A 349 -9.21 -4.00 -10.82
C GLU A 349 -9.20 -4.10 -12.35
N ILE A 350 -9.02 -2.99 -13.06
CA ILE A 350 -8.89 -2.94 -14.52
C ILE A 350 -7.66 -3.76 -14.97
N ALA A 351 -6.51 -3.59 -14.31
CA ALA A 351 -5.30 -4.33 -14.63
C ALA A 351 -5.51 -5.85 -14.46
N ALA A 352 -6.14 -6.28 -13.36
CA ALA A 352 -6.46 -7.68 -13.11
C ALA A 352 -7.47 -8.22 -14.15
N GLY A 353 -8.46 -7.40 -14.53
CA GLY A 353 -9.43 -7.74 -15.57
C GLY A 353 -8.77 -7.94 -16.94
N HIS A 354 -7.88 -7.04 -17.33
CA HIS A 354 -7.09 -7.16 -18.56
C HIS A 354 -6.22 -8.43 -18.55
N GLY A 355 -5.50 -8.67 -17.46
CA GLY A 355 -4.68 -9.89 -17.29
C GLY A 355 -5.49 -11.19 -17.38
N ARG A 356 -6.69 -11.19 -16.78
CA ARG A 356 -7.63 -12.31 -16.89
C ARG A 356 -8.11 -12.51 -18.32
N GLN A 357 -8.56 -11.44 -19.00
CA GLN A 357 -9.02 -11.50 -20.39
C GLN A 357 -7.96 -12.09 -21.31
N VAL A 358 -6.72 -11.59 -21.22
CA VAL A 358 -5.60 -12.09 -22.03
C VAL A 358 -5.31 -13.56 -21.74
N THR A 359 -5.33 -13.95 -20.46
CA THR A 359 -5.09 -15.34 -20.07
C THR A 359 -6.20 -16.28 -20.54
N GLU A 360 -7.46 -15.88 -20.45
CA GLU A 360 -8.59 -16.68 -20.93
C GLU A 360 -8.55 -16.85 -22.46
N VAL A 361 -8.28 -15.78 -23.23
CA VAL A 361 -8.12 -15.85 -24.69
C VAL A 361 -6.94 -16.74 -25.05
N LEU A 362 -5.79 -16.57 -24.38
CA LEU A 362 -4.61 -17.41 -24.57
C LEU A 362 -4.94 -18.89 -24.39
N LEU A 363 -5.53 -19.26 -23.25
CA LEU A 363 -5.78 -20.66 -22.91
C LEU A 363 -6.84 -21.30 -23.81
N ASN A 364 -7.92 -20.57 -24.11
CA ASN A 364 -8.95 -21.04 -25.04
C ASN A 364 -8.33 -21.30 -26.42
N ARG A 365 -7.50 -20.38 -26.92
CA ARG A 365 -6.89 -20.52 -28.24
C ARG A 365 -5.88 -21.65 -28.30
N LEU A 366 -5.04 -21.80 -27.28
CA LEU A 366 -4.12 -22.93 -27.18
C LEU A 366 -4.88 -24.27 -27.13
N GLN A 367 -6.00 -24.32 -26.40
CA GLN A 367 -6.85 -25.51 -26.34
C GLN A 367 -7.50 -25.83 -27.69
N GLU A 368 -8.06 -24.84 -28.40
CA GLU A 368 -8.63 -24.98 -29.74
C GLU A 368 -7.60 -25.50 -30.76
N LEU A 369 -6.35 -25.03 -30.66
CA LEU A 369 -5.24 -25.45 -31.52
C LEU A 369 -4.58 -26.76 -31.03
N GLY A 370 -5.12 -27.36 -29.96
CA GLY A 370 -4.67 -28.60 -29.36
C GLY A 370 -3.25 -28.55 -28.79
N VAL A 371 -2.76 -27.38 -28.39
CA VAL A 371 -1.46 -27.21 -27.72
C VAL A 371 -1.61 -27.63 -26.27
N THR A 372 -0.83 -28.61 -25.82
CA THR A 372 -0.88 -29.14 -24.46
C THR A 372 0.21 -28.54 -23.57
N ASP A 373 0.05 -28.64 -22.24
CA ASP A 373 1.10 -28.24 -21.29
C ASP A 373 2.45 -28.93 -21.56
N ASN A 374 2.42 -30.19 -22.03
CA ASN A 374 3.64 -30.93 -22.37
C ASN A 374 4.34 -30.34 -23.59
N ASP A 375 3.57 -29.84 -24.57
CA ASP A 375 4.12 -29.14 -25.73
C ASP A 375 4.79 -27.83 -25.29
N LEU A 376 4.12 -27.05 -24.44
CA LEU A 376 4.68 -25.83 -23.86
C LEU A 376 5.98 -26.13 -23.08
N ALA A 377 5.99 -27.15 -22.22
CA ALA A 377 7.17 -27.55 -21.45
C ALA A 377 8.36 -27.99 -22.32
N LYS A 378 8.10 -28.60 -23.48
CA LYS A 378 9.13 -28.88 -24.50
C LYS A 378 9.63 -27.61 -25.18
N MET A 379 8.79 -26.60 -25.35
CA MET A 379 9.18 -25.37 -26.04
C MET A 379 10.02 -24.41 -25.19
N GLY A 380 9.75 -24.29 -23.89
CA GLY A 380 10.37 -23.26 -23.04
C GLY A 380 10.63 -23.72 -21.62
N ARG A 381 11.74 -23.23 -21.05
CA ARG A 381 12.16 -23.59 -19.68
C ARG A 381 11.26 -22.96 -18.63
N SER A 382 10.69 -21.79 -18.90
CA SER A 382 9.85 -21.03 -17.96
C SER A 382 8.44 -21.59 -17.77
N VAL A 383 7.97 -22.42 -18.70
CA VAL A 383 6.67 -23.12 -18.67
C VAL A 383 6.84 -24.62 -18.40
N ASN A 384 8.05 -25.06 -18.07
CA ASN A 384 8.28 -26.45 -17.67
C ASN A 384 8.03 -26.58 -16.16
N PRO A 385 7.08 -27.43 -15.71
CA PRO A 385 6.74 -27.56 -14.30
C PRO A 385 7.82 -28.25 -13.45
N ARG A 386 8.84 -28.86 -14.06
CA ARG A 386 9.91 -29.60 -13.38
C ARG A 386 11.08 -28.68 -12.99
N PHE A 387 11.75 -29.01 -11.88
CA PHE A 387 12.94 -28.29 -11.43
C PHE A 387 14.15 -28.57 -12.35
N ARG A 388 15.06 -27.61 -12.56
CA ARG A 388 16.29 -27.82 -13.36
C ARG A 388 17.07 -29.08 -12.94
N THR A 389 17.21 -29.32 -11.64
CA THR A 389 17.93 -30.50 -11.12
C THR A 389 17.17 -31.81 -11.35
N HIS A 390 15.84 -31.81 -11.40
CA HIS A 390 15.06 -33.01 -11.78
C HIS A 390 15.04 -33.21 -13.30
N GLN A 391 15.05 -32.14 -14.09
CA GLN A 391 15.21 -32.21 -15.55
C GLN A 391 16.55 -32.86 -15.95
N MET A 392 17.60 -32.70 -15.14
CA MET A 392 18.90 -33.36 -15.37
C MET A 392 18.88 -34.87 -15.07
N ILE A 393 17.86 -35.38 -14.37
CA ILE A 393 17.82 -36.76 -13.85
C ILE A 393 16.66 -37.58 -14.46
N SER A 394 15.57 -36.94 -14.92
CA SER A 394 14.38 -37.65 -15.42
C SER A 394 14.39 -37.82 -16.95
N GLU A 395 14.18 -39.05 -17.43
CA GLU A 395 13.87 -39.36 -18.83
C GLU A 395 12.41 -38.96 -19.15
N GLY A 396 12.19 -37.71 -19.56
CA GLY A 396 10.89 -37.22 -20.06
C GLY A 396 10.77 -35.69 -20.14
N ALA A 397 10.19 -35.19 -21.26
CA ALA A 397 9.97 -33.79 -21.66
C ALA A 397 11.04 -32.79 -21.16
N ALA A 398 12.31 -33.09 -21.44
CA ALA A 398 13.35 -32.07 -21.43
C ALA A 398 12.96 -30.98 -22.44
N THR A 399 13.14 -29.71 -22.06
CA THR A 399 12.96 -28.61 -23.01
C THR A 399 13.87 -28.83 -24.21
N GLU A 400 13.29 -28.87 -25.40
CA GLU A 400 14.01 -29.12 -26.65
C GLU A 400 14.93 -27.92 -26.95
N THR A 401 16.13 -28.23 -27.42
CA THR A 401 17.17 -27.24 -27.74
C THR A 401 17.73 -27.53 -29.13
N PHE A 402 18.03 -26.45 -29.85
CA PHE A 402 18.53 -26.44 -31.21
C PHE A 402 19.84 -25.65 -31.23
N THR A 403 20.81 -26.09 -31.99
CA THR A 403 22.04 -25.33 -32.22
C THR A 403 21.89 -24.52 -33.50
N GLU A 404 21.84 -23.20 -33.37
CA GLU A 404 21.81 -22.28 -34.52
C GLU A 404 23.17 -21.59 -34.68
N THR A 405 23.77 -21.72 -35.86
CA THR A 405 24.99 -20.98 -36.21
C THR A 405 24.62 -19.59 -36.73
N ILE A 406 25.07 -18.52 -36.06
CA ILE A 406 24.88 -17.13 -36.50
C ILE A 406 26.26 -16.47 -36.48
N ASN A 407 26.70 -15.93 -37.60
CA ASN A 407 28.02 -15.27 -37.74
C ASN A 407 29.18 -16.13 -37.20
N ASN A 408 29.23 -17.41 -37.60
CA ASN A 408 30.22 -18.42 -37.17
C ASN A 408 30.22 -18.75 -35.67
N GLN A 409 29.19 -18.34 -34.92
CA GLN A 409 29.00 -18.72 -33.53
C GLN A 409 27.78 -19.62 -33.38
N ASN A 410 27.91 -20.66 -32.57
CA ASN A 410 26.82 -21.59 -32.29
C ASN A 410 26.06 -21.14 -31.04
N TYR A 411 24.74 -21.03 -31.16
CA TYR A 411 23.84 -20.65 -30.08
C TYR A 411 22.86 -21.78 -29.81
N GLU A 412 22.82 -22.26 -28.57
CA GLU A 412 21.78 -23.20 -28.11
C GLU A 412 20.48 -22.43 -27.83
N MET A 413 19.43 -22.72 -28.59
CA MET A 413 18.14 -22.03 -28.55
C MET A 413 17.01 -23.02 -28.30
N THR A 414 16.01 -22.64 -27.52
CA THR A 414 14.76 -23.42 -27.43
C THR A 414 13.75 -22.96 -28.47
N TRP A 415 12.65 -23.69 -28.66
CA TRP A 415 11.52 -23.19 -29.47
C TRP A 415 11.04 -21.82 -29.00
N ALA A 416 10.99 -21.57 -27.69
CA ALA A 416 10.65 -20.27 -27.14
C ALA A 416 11.58 -19.14 -27.62
N ASN A 417 12.87 -19.40 -27.84
CA ASN A 417 13.78 -18.41 -28.41
C ASN A 417 13.53 -18.19 -29.90
N LEU A 418 13.27 -19.28 -30.66
CA LEU A 418 12.96 -19.20 -32.09
C LEU A 418 11.65 -18.45 -32.34
N ILE A 419 10.60 -18.74 -31.55
CA ILE A 419 9.32 -18.03 -31.58
C ILE A 419 9.53 -16.53 -31.28
N HIS A 420 10.38 -16.20 -30.31
CA HIS A 420 10.66 -14.80 -29.99
C HIS A 420 11.28 -14.05 -31.19
N ILE A 421 12.25 -14.66 -31.87
CA ILE A 421 12.86 -14.09 -33.08
C ILE A 421 11.81 -13.96 -34.18
N TYR A 422 10.94 -14.96 -34.35
CA TYR A 422 9.82 -14.91 -35.30
C TYR A 422 8.90 -13.70 -35.03
N LEU A 423 8.48 -13.49 -33.78
CA LEU A 423 7.64 -12.35 -33.38
C LEU A 423 8.32 -10.99 -33.63
N TYR A 424 9.62 -10.85 -33.34
CA TYR A 424 10.37 -9.65 -33.67
C TYR A 424 10.44 -9.42 -35.19
N SER A 425 10.66 -10.49 -35.96
CA SER A 425 10.81 -10.39 -37.41
C SER A 425 9.51 -10.11 -38.18
N ASN A 426 8.34 -10.30 -37.56
CA ASN A 426 7.05 -9.98 -38.16
C ASN A 426 6.67 -8.49 -38.08
N GLN A 427 7.52 -7.67 -37.46
CA GLN A 427 7.35 -6.23 -37.31
C GLN A 427 8.48 -5.49 -38.03
N GLU A 428 8.17 -4.36 -38.69
CA GLU A 428 9.16 -3.60 -39.45
C GLU A 428 10.27 -3.06 -38.55
N ALA A 429 9.88 -2.45 -37.42
CA ALA A 429 10.82 -2.00 -36.41
C ALA A 429 11.72 -3.13 -35.90
N GLY A 430 11.16 -4.30 -35.60
CA GLY A 430 11.93 -5.46 -35.14
C GLY A 430 12.96 -5.92 -36.17
N MET A 431 12.57 -6.01 -37.44
CA MET A 431 13.49 -6.31 -38.54
C MET A 431 14.62 -5.28 -38.68
N ARG A 432 14.32 -3.99 -38.48
CA ARG A 432 15.31 -2.91 -38.49
C ARG A 432 16.39 -3.13 -37.41
N HIS A 433 16.00 -3.48 -36.19
CA HIS A 433 16.96 -3.78 -35.12
C HIS A 433 17.78 -5.04 -35.40
N ILE A 434 17.17 -6.11 -35.91
CA ILE A 434 17.87 -7.38 -36.19
C ILE A 434 18.90 -7.18 -37.31
N LYS A 435 18.54 -6.47 -38.39
CA LYS A 435 19.45 -6.18 -39.52
C LYS A 435 20.52 -5.15 -39.15
N GLY A 436 20.19 -4.16 -38.32
CA GLY A 436 21.08 -3.05 -37.97
C GLY A 436 22.02 -3.33 -36.81
N GLY A 437 21.51 -3.88 -35.70
CA GLY A 437 22.25 -4.13 -34.46
C GLY A 437 22.46 -5.60 -34.14
N GLY A 438 21.58 -6.48 -34.62
CA GLY A 438 21.61 -7.91 -34.32
C GLY A 438 20.73 -8.30 -33.14
N LEU A 439 21.11 -9.41 -32.51
CA LEU A 439 20.44 -9.98 -31.34
C LEU A 439 21.42 -10.12 -30.17
N VAL A 440 20.89 -10.16 -28.95
CA VAL A 440 21.60 -10.57 -27.74
C VAL A 440 20.99 -11.87 -27.23
N ILE A 441 21.74 -12.96 -27.38
CA ILE A 441 21.30 -14.32 -27.01
C ILE A 441 22.20 -14.81 -25.88
N HIS A 442 21.60 -15.16 -24.74
CA HIS A 442 22.32 -15.56 -23.51
C HIS A 442 23.40 -14.56 -23.06
N GLY A 443 23.19 -13.26 -23.35
CA GLY A 443 24.13 -12.19 -23.01
C GLY A 443 25.21 -11.92 -24.07
N ASN A 444 25.29 -12.72 -25.13
CA ASN A 444 26.25 -12.56 -26.22
C ASN A 444 25.60 -11.85 -27.40
N MET A 445 26.25 -10.81 -27.93
CA MET A 445 25.79 -10.11 -29.13
C MET A 445 26.14 -10.90 -30.39
N THR A 446 25.17 -11.09 -31.28
CA THR A 446 25.40 -11.76 -32.57
C THR A 446 26.05 -10.86 -33.61
N GLY A 447 25.89 -9.54 -33.47
CA GLY A 447 26.06 -8.60 -34.58
C GLY A 447 24.93 -8.72 -35.63
N LYS A 448 25.02 -7.95 -36.71
CA LYS A 448 24.02 -7.92 -37.79
C LYS A 448 23.74 -9.32 -38.33
N ILE A 449 22.47 -9.64 -38.56
CA ILE A 449 22.04 -10.95 -39.07
C ILE A 449 21.51 -10.77 -40.50
N SER A 450 21.90 -11.66 -41.41
CA SER A 450 21.41 -11.64 -42.80
C SER A 450 19.93 -12.02 -42.87
N GLU A 451 19.22 -11.45 -43.85
CA GLU A 451 17.80 -11.71 -44.08
C GLU A 451 17.50 -13.18 -44.38
N GLU A 452 18.36 -13.84 -45.17
CA GLU A 452 18.28 -15.27 -45.42
C GLU A 452 18.32 -16.08 -44.11
N ARG A 453 19.21 -15.72 -43.19
CA ARG A 453 19.32 -16.41 -41.90
C ARG A 453 18.10 -16.19 -41.02
N ILE A 454 17.53 -14.99 -41.03
CA ILE A 454 16.27 -14.68 -40.33
C ILE A 454 15.13 -15.51 -40.92
N ASN A 455 15.01 -15.58 -42.24
CA ASN A 455 13.97 -16.35 -42.92
C ASN A 455 14.10 -17.86 -42.63
N ASN A 456 15.31 -18.40 -42.57
CA ASN A 456 15.53 -19.79 -42.16
C ASN A 456 15.04 -20.07 -40.73
N ILE A 457 15.23 -19.13 -39.80
CA ILE A 457 14.70 -19.24 -38.43
C ILE A 457 13.17 -19.17 -38.44
N ARG A 458 12.59 -18.26 -39.24
CA ARG A 458 11.12 -18.14 -39.38
C ARG A 458 10.51 -19.42 -39.91
N GLN A 459 11.09 -19.98 -40.97
CA GLN A 459 10.64 -21.21 -41.60
C GLN A 459 10.60 -22.38 -40.60
N LYS A 460 11.58 -22.50 -39.70
CA LYS A 460 11.56 -23.54 -38.65
C LYS A 460 10.35 -23.40 -37.71
N VAL A 461 9.97 -22.18 -37.34
CA VAL A 461 8.78 -21.93 -36.53
C VAL A 461 7.52 -22.26 -37.33
N GLU A 462 7.49 -21.89 -38.62
CA GLU A 462 6.35 -22.14 -39.51
C GLU A 462 6.12 -23.63 -39.80
N GLU A 463 7.19 -24.42 -39.90
CA GLU A 463 7.14 -25.87 -40.15
C GLU A 463 6.68 -26.67 -38.93
N ASN A 464 6.75 -26.11 -37.71
CA ASN A 464 6.22 -26.74 -36.50
C ASN A 464 4.81 -26.20 -36.20
N PRO A 465 3.73 -26.99 -36.40
CA PRO A 465 2.36 -26.51 -36.26
C PRO A 465 2.04 -25.98 -34.85
N LYS A 466 2.66 -26.55 -33.81
CA LYS A 466 2.42 -26.15 -32.42
C LYS A 466 3.19 -24.88 -32.07
N ALA A 467 4.44 -24.73 -32.53
CA ALA A 467 5.20 -23.51 -32.34
C ALA A 467 4.57 -22.33 -33.08
N LYS A 468 4.14 -22.55 -34.32
CA LYS A 468 3.37 -21.57 -35.11
C LYS A 468 2.07 -21.20 -34.42
N ALA A 469 1.28 -22.16 -33.95
CA ALA A 469 0.04 -21.90 -33.20
C ALA A 469 0.26 -20.99 -31.99
N VAL A 470 1.33 -21.22 -31.22
CA VAL A 470 1.71 -20.35 -30.10
C VAL A 470 2.06 -18.94 -30.58
N ALA A 471 2.89 -18.82 -31.62
CA ALA A 471 3.31 -17.54 -32.18
C ALA A 471 2.11 -16.73 -32.70
N ASP A 472 1.23 -17.36 -33.47
CA ASP A 472 0.03 -16.74 -34.05
C ASP A 472 -0.94 -16.31 -32.95
N THR A 473 -1.08 -17.09 -31.88
CA THR A 473 -1.89 -16.71 -30.70
C THR A 473 -1.33 -15.47 -30.01
N ILE A 474 0.00 -15.36 -29.86
CA ILE A 474 0.63 -14.16 -29.28
C ILE A 474 0.38 -12.93 -30.17
N LEU A 475 0.53 -13.07 -31.49
CA LEU A 475 0.27 -11.97 -32.43
C LEU A 475 -1.20 -11.54 -32.43
N GLU A 476 -2.12 -12.51 -32.35
CA GLU A 476 -3.55 -12.25 -32.24
C GLU A 476 -3.88 -11.44 -30.98
N ILE A 477 -3.35 -11.84 -29.82
CA ILE A 477 -3.49 -11.09 -28.56
C ILE A 477 -2.89 -9.68 -28.69
N GLY A 478 -1.70 -9.59 -29.28
CA GLY A 478 -1.01 -8.32 -29.51
C GLY A 478 -1.84 -7.33 -30.33
N GLU A 479 -2.44 -7.80 -31.42
CA GLU A 479 -3.21 -6.95 -32.34
C GLU A 479 -4.64 -6.68 -31.84
N LYS A 480 -5.32 -7.68 -31.27
CA LYS A 480 -6.75 -7.56 -30.89
C LYS A 480 -6.98 -7.05 -29.47
N ILE A 481 -6.01 -7.21 -28.57
CA ILE A 481 -6.19 -6.86 -27.14
C ILE A 481 -5.18 -5.80 -26.70
N TRP A 482 -3.88 -6.06 -26.80
CA TRP A 482 -2.86 -5.16 -26.29
C TRP A 482 -2.87 -3.81 -27.00
N LYS A 483 -2.74 -3.81 -28.33
CA LYS A 483 -2.66 -2.60 -29.12
C LYS A 483 -3.87 -1.66 -28.93
N PRO A 484 -5.13 -2.12 -29.04
CA PRO A 484 -6.30 -1.28 -28.77
C PRO A 484 -6.32 -0.74 -27.34
N SER A 485 -6.01 -1.57 -26.35
CA SER A 485 -6.04 -1.17 -24.94
C SER A 485 -4.96 -0.12 -24.61
N ILE A 486 -3.75 -0.32 -25.13
CA ILE A 486 -2.62 0.62 -24.99
C ILE A 486 -2.97 1.95 -25.65
N ASN A 487 -3.44 1.93 -26.91
CA ASN A 487 -3.77 3.15 -27.64
C ASN A 487 -4.95 3.89 -27.01
N MET A 488 -5.98 3.20 -26.52
CA MET A 488 -7.08 3.84 -25.79
C MET A 488 -6.59 4.62 -24.57
N VAL A 489 -5.69 4.04 -23.76
CA VAL A 489 -5.15 4.74 -22.58
C VAL A 489 -4.16 5.84 -22.99
N SER A 490 -3.34 5.59 -24.01
CA SER A 490 -2.40 6.58 -24.54
C SER A 490 -3.11 7.79 -25.16
N GLN A 491 -4.21 7.60 -25.88
CA GLN A 491 -5.02 8.69 -26.42
C GLN A 491 -5.60 9.55 -25.30
N ARG A 492 -6.13 8.94 -24.24
CA ARG A 492 -6.67 9.69 -23.09
C ARG A 492 -5.60 10.44 -22.30
N THR A 493 -4.40 9.87 -22.18
CA THR A 493 -3.35 10.43 -21.31
C THR A 493 -2.34 11.30 -22.05
N GLU A 494 -2.02 10.98 -23.29
CA GLU A 494 -1.00 11.62 -24.12
C GLU A 494 -1.54 12.21 -25.43
N GLY A 495 -2.80 11.94 -25.82
CA GLY A 495 -3.39 12.44 -27.05
C GLY A 495 -2.83 11.81 -28.34
N LYS A 496 -2.18 10.64 -28.23
CA LYS A 496 -1.59 9.93 -29.38
C LYS A 496 -1.61 8.42 -29.21
N ASP A 497 -1.53 7.71 -30.34
CA ASP A 497 -1.30 6.27 -30.38
C ASP A 497 0.20 5.97 -30.23
N ILE A 498 0.55 5.00 -29.40
CA ILE A 498 1.94 4.56 -29.17
C ILE A 498 2.19 3.13 -29.66
N ALA A 499 1.13 2.33 -29.84
CA ALA A 499 1.16 1.00 -30.42
C ALA A 499 0.63 1.05 -31.86
N THR A 500 1.44 1.49 -32.81
CA THR A 500 0.99 1.71 -34.20
C THR A 500 1.34 0.56 -35.15
N GLU A 501 2.45 -0.13 -34.90
CA GLU A 501 2.94 -1.23 -35.73
C GLU A 501 1.89 -2.37 -35.89
N PRO A 502 1.76 -2.98 -37.08
CA PRO A 502 0.98 -4.20 -37.26
C PRO A 502 1.68 -5.39 -36.59
N ASN A 503 0.92 -6.42 -36.22
CA ASN A 503 1.44 -7.61 -35.53
C ASN A 503 2.16 -7.22 -34.23
N TRP A 504 1.55 -6.30 -33.48
CA TRP A 504 2.22 -5.62 -32.39
C TRP A 504 2.71 -6.61 -31.33
N PHE A 505 4.03 -6.61 -31.10
CA PHE A 505 4.67 -7.30 -29.98
C PHE A 505 5.77 -6.39 -29.42
N GLY A 506 5.89 -6.29 -28.09
CA GLY A 506 6.87 -5.41 -27.45
C GLY A 506 8.32 -5.72 -27.88
N LEU A 507 9.18 -4.70 -27.97
CA LEU A 507 10.59 -4.89 -28.31
C LEU A 507 11.47 -4.67 -27.07
N ARG A 508 12.36 -5.63 -26.77
CA ARG A 508 13.35 -5.46 -25.69
C ARG A 508 14.70 -5.09 -26.29
N VAL A 509 14.98 -3.80 -26.36
CA VAL A 509 16.25 -3.28 -26.86
C VAL A 509 17.35 -3.43 -25.81
N PHE A 510 18.50 -3.97 -26.21
CA PHE A 510 19.66 -4.08 -25.34
C PHE A 510 20.27 -2.70 -25.06
N MET A 511 20.35 -2.36 -23.78
CA MET A 511 21.08 -1.20 -23.30
C MET A 511 22.38 -1.67 -22.64
N PRO A 512 23.57 -1.26 -23.12
CA PRO A 512 24.83 -1.69 -22.54
C PRO A 512 24.87 -1.32 -21.05
N PRO A 513 25.32 -2.24 -20.18
CA PRO A 513 25.36 -2.00 -18.75
C PRO A 513 26.26 -0.79 -18.47
N ARG A 514 25.68 0.24 -17.87
CA ARG A 514 26.45 1.40 -17.40
C ARG A 514 27.01 1.07 -16.03
N LEU A 515 28.30 1.35 -15.80
CA LEU A 515 28.92 1.23 -14.47
C LEU A 515 28.06 1.97 -13.44
N ALA A 516 27.73 1.28 -12.35
CA ALA A 516 26.97 1.83 -11.24
C ALA A 516 27.81 2.87 -10.47
N GLY A 517 28.09 4.00 -11.08
CA GLY A 517 28.45 5.23 -10.38
C GLY A 517 27.20 5.99 -9.96
N LYS A 518 27.34 7.02 -9.12
CA LYS A 518 26.31 8.06 -8.95
C LYS A 518 26.14 8.81 -10.28
N ILE A 519 25.60 8.16 -11.30
CA ILE A 519 25.17 8.84 -12.52
C ILE A 519 23.99 9.68 -12.08
N ARG A 520 24.27 10.97 -11.85
CA ARG A 520 23.28 11.99 -11.53
C ARG A 520 22.32 12.10 -12.73
N ILE A 521 21.27 11.29 -12.73
CA ILE A 521 20.12 11.54 -13.59
C ILE A 521 19.38 12.71 -12.93
N GLY A 522 19.65 13.93 -13.40
CA GLY A 522 19.15 15.19 -12.84
C GLY A 522 20.04 15.85 -11.77
N LYS A 523 19.78 17.14 -11.49
CA LYS A 523 20.59 17.98 -10.58
C LYS A 523 20.68 17.50 -9.12
N MET A 524 19.91 16.49 -8.70
CA MET A 524 19.84 16.01 -7.31
C MET A 524 20.17 14.52 -7.08
N GLY A 525 20.74 13.79 -8.06
CA GLY A 525 21.20 12.41 -7.81
C GLY A 525 20.07 11.43 -7.44
N GLN A 526 18.85 11.68 -7.91
CA GLN A 526 17.73 10.77 -7.73
C GLN A 526 17.85 9.62 -8.72
N PHE A 527 17.74 8.39 -8.21
CA PHE A 527 17.52 7.20 -9.02
C PHE A 527 16.29 7.43 -9.91
N GLY A 528 16.41 7.14 -11.21
CA GLY A 528 15.30 7.23 -12.16
C GLY A 528 14.11 6.45 -11.62
N VAL A 529 13.00 7.15 -11.39
CA VAL A 529 11.71 6.50 -11.17
C VAL A 529 11.27 6.06 -12.56
N ASN A 530 11.32 4.76 -12.86
CA ASN A 530 10.68 4.26 -14.07
C ASN A 530 9.18 4.40 -13.85
N PHE A 531 8.58 5.42 -14.44
CA PHE A 531 7.14 5.53 -14.47
C PHE A 531 6.54 4.39 -15.31
N ILE A 532 5.24 4.12 -15.15
CA ILE A 532 4.58 3.02 -15.87
C ILE A 532 4.64 3.30 -17.38
N GLU A 533 4.52 4.58 -17.72
CA GLU A 533 4.62 5.18 -19.06
C GLU A 533 6.06 5.08 -19.62
N ASP A 534 7.08 5.10 -18.76
CA ASP A 534 8.49 5.03 -19.17
C ASP A 534 8.97 3.59 -19.41
N LYS A 535 8.11 2.58 -19.33
CA LYS A 535 8.53 1.20 -19.62
C LYS A 535 8.91 1.07 -21.10
N GLY A 536 10.05 0.43 -21.37
CA GLY A 536 10.65 0.31 -22.71
C GLY A 536 9.69 -0.08 -23.85
N ILE A 537 8.67 -0.90 -23.56
CA ILE A 537 7.69 -1.37 -24.55
C ILE A 537 6.73 -0.30 -25.07
N PHE A 538 6.59 0.81 -24.34
CA PHE A 538 5.70 1.95 -24.67
C PHE A 538 6.45 3.11 -25.33
N HIS A 539 7.77 3.03 -25.46
CA HIS A 539 8.56 4.04 -26.15
C HIS A 539 8.39 3.91 -27.66
N ASP A 540 8.52 5.06 -28.34
CA ASP A 540 8.53 5.11 -29.79
C ASP A 540 9.71 4.30 -30.37
N ARG A 541 9.43 3.58 -31.46
CA ARG A 541 10.29 2.55 -32.06
C ARG A 541 11.13 3.09 -33.23
N THR A 542 11.08 4.39 -33.49
CA THR A 542 11.59 5.01 -34.72
C THR A 542 13.09 5.32 -34.72
N LYS A 543 13.74 5.47 -33.55
CA LYS A 543 15.04 6.21 -33.47
C LYS A 543 16.31 5.38 -33.32
N ASN A 544 16.28 4.06 -33.12
CA ASN A 544 17.51 3.30 -32.87
C ASN A 544 17.57 1.94 -33.58
N THR A 545 18.79 1.43 -33.78
CA THR A 545 19.07 0.10 -34.35
C THR A 545 19.90 -0.77 -33.40
N LEU A 546 19.80 -0.53 -32.09
CA LEU A 546 20.49 -1.33 -31.08
C LEU A 546 19.97 -2.78 -31.10
N PRO A 547 20.80 -3.77 -30.72
CA PRO A 547 20.40 -5.17 -30.80
C PRO A 547 19.22 -5.50 -29.88
N LEU A 548 18.39 -6.46 -30.29
CA LEU A 548 17.26 -6.94 -29.47
C LEU A 548 17.68 -8.09 -28.56
N ILE A 549 17.18 -8.11 -27.34
CA ILE A 549 17.40 -9.21 -26.41
C ILE A 549 16.44 -10.36 -26.75
N VAL A 550 17.00 -11.53 -27.01
CA VAL A 550 16.24 -12.78 -27.17
C VAL A 550 16.24 -13.52 -25.84
N SER A 551 15.05 -13.63 -25.27
CA SER A 551 14.73 -14.38 -24.07
C SER A 551 13.75 -15.52 -24.38
N ASP A 552 13.38 -16.30 -23.36
CA ASP A 552 12.26 -17.23 -23.43
C ASP A 552 10.95 -16.43 -23.65
N VAL A 553 10.31 -16.61 -24.81
CA VAL A 553 9.12 -15.83 -25.21
C VAL A 553 7.99 -15.92 -24.21
N PHE A 554 7.82 -17.05 -23.51
CA PHE A 554 6.74 -17.19 -22.54
C PHE A 554 6.92 -16.25 -21.35
N SER A 555 8.18 -16.10 -20.90
CA SER A 555 8.55 -15.14 -19.86
C SER A 555 8.43 -13.71 -20.33
N GLU A 556 8.80 -13.45 -21.58
CA GLU A 556 8.69 -12.12 -22.18
C GLU A 556 7.23 -11.70 -22.33
N PHE A 557 6.39 -12.58 -22.84
CA PHE A 557 4.94 -12.39 -22.98
C PHE A 557 4.30 -12.07 -21.63
N SER A 558 4.60 -12.84 -20.57
CA SER A 558 4.08 -12.55 -19.22
C SER A 558 4.60 -11.21 -18.68
N SER A 559 5.85 -10.84 -18.98
CA SER A 559 6.38 -9.52 -18.61
C SER A 559 5.71 -8.38 -19.37
N PHE A 560 5.38 -8.57 -20.64
CA PHE A 560 4.67 -7.61 -21.47
C PHE A 560 3.22 -7.48 -21.05
N GLU A 561 2.53 -8.59 -20.81
CA GLU A 561 1.17 -8.56 -20.27
C GLU A 561 1.10 -7.79 -18.96
N ASN A 562 1.95 -8.13 -17.98
CA ASN A 562 1.98 -7.39 -16.72
C ASN A 562 2.27 -5.90 -16.90
N ALA A 563 3.11 -5.54 -17.87
CA ALA A 563 3.39 -4.15 -18.17
C ALA A 563 2.20 -3.44 -18.83
N THR A 564 1.54 -4.10 -19.78
CA THR A 564 0.33 -3.63 -20.49
C THR A 564 -0.84 -3.50 -19.53
N ALA A 565 -1.17 -4.53 -18.74
CA ALA A 565 -2.21 -4.50 -17.73
C ALA A 565 -2.00 -3.35 -16.73
N GLU A 566 -0.77 -3.17 -16.22
CA GLU A 566 -0.45 -2.04 -15.35
C GLU A 566 -0.61 -0.69 -16.05
N TYR A 567 -0.23 -0.57 -17.32
CA TYR A 567 -0.41 0.67 -18.07
C TYR A 567 -1.90 0.98 -18.29
N VAL A 568 -2.65 0.00 -18.78
CA VAL A 568 -4.08 0.09 -19.06
C VAL A 568 -4.89 0.42 -17.80
N GLY A 569 -4.56 -0.21 -16.67
CA GLY A 569 -5.27 0.02 -15.42
C GLY A 569 -4.80 1.23 -14.63
N LEU A 570 -3.49 1.46 -14.52
CA LEU A 570 -2.93 2.37 -13.49
C LEU A 570 -2.31 3.65 -14.04
N ALA A 571 -2.05 3.79 -15.35
CA ALA A 571 -1.38 4.98 -15.88
C ALA A 571 -2.14 6.26 -15.50
N GLU A 572 -3.44 6.31 -15.78
CA GLU A 572 -4.30 7.47 -15.52
C GLU A 572 -4.43 7.79 -14.02
N ALA A 573 -4.75 6.79 -13.20
CA ALA A 573 -4.89 6.97 -11.75
C ALA A 573 -3.57 7.42 -11.10
N THR A 574 -2.44 6.83 -11.51
CA THR A 574 -1.14 7.20 -10.96
C THR A 574 -0.66 8.57 -11.44
N ARG A 575 -0.94 8.94 -12.70
CA ARG A 575 -0.68 10.29 -13.22
C ARG A 575 -1.50 11.34 -12.49
N THR A 576 -2.79 11.10 -12.26
CA THR A 576 -3.68 11.97 -11.49
C THR A 576 -3.14 12.17 -10.08
N SER A 577 -2.84 11.08 -9.36
CA SER A 577 -2.26 11.12 -8.00
C SER A 577 -0.93 11.88 -7.95
N ARG A 578 -0.03 11.67 -8.92
CA ARG A 578 1.24 12.41 -8.99
C ARG A 578 1.03 13.89 -9.26
N THR A 579 0.13 14.22 -10.19
CA THR A 579 -0.19 15.61 -10.54
C THR A 579 -0.76 16.35 -9.33
N LEU A 580 -1.66 15.69 -8.60
CA LEU A 580 -2.22 16.19 -7.36
C LEU A 580 -1.15 16.44 -6.29
N LEU A 581 -0.33 15.44 -5.97
CA LEU A 581 0.67 15.51 -4.89
C LEU A 581 1.89 16.39 -5.22
N ASN A 582 2.15 16.63 -6.51
CA ASN A 582 3.24 17.49 -6.96
C ASN A 582 2.82 18.94 -7.23
N ASN A 583 1.52 19.25 -7.19
CA ASN A 583 1.05 20.63 -7.28
C ASN A 583 1.66 21.47 -6.14
N SER A 584 2.31 22.59 -6.47
CA SER A 584 3.07 23.39 -5.51
C SER A 584 2.20 24.02 -4.44
N ASN A 585 0.97 24.43 -4.77
CA ASN A 585 0.05 25.08 -3.84
C ASN A 585 -0.47 24.07 -2.82
N ILE A 586 -0.89 22.90 -3.30
CA ILE A 586 -1.32 21.78 -2.45
C ILE A 586 -0.17 21.32 -1.56
N ALA A 587 1.01 21.09 -2.14
CA ALA A 587 2.20 20.68 -1.41
C ALA A 587 2.56 21.65 -0.28
N THR A 588 2.62 22.94 -0.60
CA THR A 588 2.96 24.00 0.37
C THR A 588 1.91 24.10 1.47
N THR A 589 0.63 24.01 1.12
CA THR A 589 -0.48 24.06 2.10
C THR A 589 -0.43 22.86 3.05
N LEU A 590 -0.23 21.65 2.51
CA LEU A 590 -0.06 20.45 3.32
C LEU A 590 1.17 20.57 4.24
N ASP A 591 2.29 21.08 3.75
CA ASP A 591 3.51 21.28 4.54
C ASP A 591 3.28 22.31 5.66
N GLN A 592 2.64 23.44 5.37
CA GLN A 592 2.27 24.49 6.34
C GLN A 592 1.31 23.97 7.42
N LYS A 593 0.32 23.16 7.02
CA LYS A 593 -0.61 22.50 7.95
C LYS A 593 0.02 21.31 8.67
N GLY A 594 1.27 20.93 8.37
CA GLY A 594 2.04 19.88 9.06
C GLY A 594 1.85 18.46 8.52
N TYR A 595 1.19 18.29 7.38
CA TYR A 595 0.93 17.02 6.71
C TYR A 595 2.01 16.61 5.70
N GLY A 596 3.13 17.34 5.61
CA GLY A 596 4.21 17.05 4.67
C GLY A 596 4.78 15.62 4.76
N ARG A 597 4.80 15.02 5.96
CA ARG A 597 5.20 13.61 6.15
C ARG A 597 4.20 12.62 5.55
N VAL A 598 2.90 12.88 5.66
CA VAL A 598 1.83 12.04 5.07
C VAL A 598 1.98 12.03 3.56
N ARG A 599 2.10 13.23 2.97
CA ARG A 599 2.40 13.42 1.55
C ARG A 599 3.68 12.70 1.13
N HIS A 600 4.76 12.83 1.89
CA HIS A 600 6.03 12.16 1.60
C HIS A 600 5.89 10.63 1.61
N ASN A 601 5.19 10.07 2.59
CA ASN A 601 4.96 8.63 2.68
C ASN A 601 4.15 8.11 1.49
N ILE A 602 3.10 8.82 1.07
CA ILE A 602 2.32 8.47 -0.13
C ILE A 602 3.22 8.50 -1.36
N LEU A 603 3.96 9.59 -1.59
CA LEU A 603 4.90 9.69 -2.72
C LEU A 603 5.94 8.56 -2.71
N ALA A 604 6.44 8.19 -1.54
CA ALA A 604 7.40 7.10 -1.40
C ALA A 604 6.78 5.74 -1.75
N ILE A 605 5.54 5.46 -1.31
CA ILE A 605 4.80 4.24 -1.67
C ILE A 605 4.57 4.18 -3.18
N HIS A 606 4.07 5.27 -3.79
CA HIS A 606 3.88 5.35 -5.25
C HIS A 606 5.19 5.11 -6.02
N LYS A 607 6.26 5.78 -5.61
CA LYS A 607 7.60 5.62 -6.22
C LYS A 607 8.08 4.18 -6.10
N GLN A 608 7.88 3.53 -4.95
CA GLN A 608 8.31 2.15 -4.73
C GLN A 608 7.46 1.16 -5.53
N ALA A 609 6.15 1.38 -5.62
CA ALA A 609 5.21 0.58 -6.40
C ALA A 609 5.50 0.61 -7.90
N GLN A 610 5.93 1.77 -8.42
CA GLN A 610 6.27 1.95 -9.85
C GLN A 610 7.72 1.54 -10.17
N SER A 611 8.65 1.69 -9.23
CA SER A 611 10.05 1.38 -9.49
C SER A 611 10.28 -0.12 -9.72
N LEU A 612 11.10 -0.45 -10.73
CA LEU A 612 11.67 -1.79 -10.83
C LEU A 612 12.49 -2.10 -9.56
N PRO A 613 12.51 -3.36 -9.08
CA PRO A 613 13.37 -3.76 -7.98
C PRO A 613 14.84 -3.63 -8.43
N VAL A 614 15.49 -2.53 -8.09
CA VAL A 614 16.92 -2.36 -8.28
C VAL A 614 17.63 -3.13 -7.16
N SER A 615 18.54 -4.02 -7.55
CA SER A 615 19.43 -4.72 -6.61
C SER A 615 20.36 -3.73 -5.92
N GLU A 616 20.10 -3.42 -4.66
CA GLU A 616 20.97 -2.60 -3.80
C GLU A 616 22.19 -3.41 -3.33
N GLY A 617 23.19 -3.56 -4.21
CA GLY A 617 24.48 -4.19 -3.90
C GLY A 617 24.53 -5.73 -3.88
N ASN A 618 25.75 -6.28 -3.75
CA ASN A 618 26.02 -7.72 -3.86
C ASN A 618 25.28 -8.57 -2.82
N PHE A 619 25.05 -8.03 -1.63
CA PHE A 619 24.35 -8.73 -0.56
C PHE A 619 22.85 -8.85 -0.84
N SER A 620 22.20 -7.80 -1.35
CA SER A 620 20.79 -7.90 -1.74
C SER A 620 20.61 -8.82 -2.95
N ALA A 621 21.53 -8.82 -3.92
CA ALA A 621 21.55 -9.76 -5.03
C ALA A 621 21.70 -11.23 -4.56
N PHE A 622 22.56 -11.47 -3.57
CA PHE A 622 22.73 -12.78 -2.94
C PHE A 622 21.43 -13.28 -2.32
N PHE A 623 20.74 -12.43 -1.56
CA PHE A 623 19.44 -12.78 -0.96
C PHE A 623 18.35 -12.90 -2.02
N ALA A 624 18.25 -11.99 -2.98
CA ALA A 624 17.25 -12.05 -4.06
C ALA A 624 17.29 -13.39 -4.83
N ARG A 625 18.49 -13.98 -5.02
CA ARG A 625 18.64 -15.31 -5.65
C ARG A 625 18.21 -16.47 -4.75
N ARG A 626 18.42 -16.38 -3.44
CA ARG A 626 18.09 -17.44 -2.47
C ARG A 626 16.70 -17.32 -1.86
N LEU A 627 16.14 -16.13 -1.88
CA LEU A 627 14.87 -15.77 -1.28
C LEU A 627 13.75 -16.69 -1.77
N PRO A 628 13.56 -16.93 -3.08
CA PRO A 628 12.55 -17.89 -3.57
C PRO A 628 12.66 -19.29 -2.98
N ALA A 629 13.87 -19.78 -2.68
CA ALA A 629 14.06 -21.10 -2.09
C ALA A 629 13.80 -21.09 -0.57
N LEU A 630 14.28 -20.07 0.14
CA LEU A 630 13.98 -19.84 1.56
C LEU A 630 12.48 -19.65 1.78
N TYR A 631 11.83 -18.91 0.87
CA TYR A 631 10.38 -18.73 0.81
C TYR A 631 9.67 -20.05 0.73
N ARG A 632 10.00 -20.88 -0.26
CA ARG A 632 9.39 -22.20 -0.40
C ARG A 632 9.58 -23.04 0.85
N ALA A 633 10.79 -23.10 1.41
CA ALA A 633 11.09 -23.89 2.60
C ALA A 633 10.30 -23.43 3.84
N VAL A 634 10.23 -22.11 4.08
CA VAL A 634 9.56 -21.57 5.27
C VAL A 634 8.04 -21.49 5.09
N LEU A 635 7.54 -21.17 3.88
CA LEU A 635 6.12 -20.95 3.63
C LEU A 635 5.36 -22.26 3.45
N HIS A 636 5.90 -23.23 2.70
CA HIS A 636 5.21 -24.50 2.44
C HIS A 636 5.09 -25.40 3.67
N ALA A 637 6.07 -25.33 4.57
CA ALA A 637 6.11 -26.17 5.76
C ALA A 637 5.54 -25.47 7.01
N ASN A 638 5.02 -24.25 6.89
CA ASN A 638 4.48 -23.49 8.02
C ASN A 638 2.94 -23.46 8.01
N PRO A 639 2.28 -24.44 8.63
CA PRO A 639 0.82 -24.48 8.73
C PRO A 639 0.26 -23.27 9.49
N GLY A 640 1.06 -22.65 10.37
CA GLY A 640 0.71 -21.41 11.06
C GLY A 640 0.50 -20.22 10.13
N LEU A 641 1.16 -20.19 8.98
CA LEU A 641 0.93 -19.17 7.96
C LEU A 641 -0.36 -19.44 7.17
N VAL A 642 -0.60 -20.69 6.77
CA VAL A 642 -1.84 -21.11 6.10
C VAL A 642 -3.05 -20.73 6.97
N ALA A 643 -3.00 -21.07 8.26
CA ALA A 643 -4.04 -20.68 9.21
C ALA A 643 -4.18 -19.16 9.35
N SER A 644 -3.08 -18.40 9.33
CA SER A 644 -3.17 -16.93 9.45
C SER A 644 -3.90 -16.27 8.29
N GLN A 645 -3.85 -16.83 7.08
CA GLN A 645 -4.66 -16.33 5.96
C GLN A 645 -6.15 -16.49 6.27
N LYS A 646 -6.59 -17.71 6.61
CA LYS A 646 -8.00 -17.97 6.93
C LYS A 646 -8.46 -17.21 8.18
N THR A 647 -7.66 -17.13 9.23
CA THR A 647 -8.07 -16.47 10.48
C THR A 647 -8.19 -14.97 10.37
N SER A 648 -7.56 -14.35 9.37
CA SER A 648 -7.74 -12.92 9.07
C SER A 648 -9.18 -12.55 8.68
N THR A 649 -10.03 -13.51 8.32
CA THR A 649 -11.46 -13.31 8.05
C THR A 649 -12.24 -12.83 9.29
N SER A 650 -11.76 -13.13 10.49
CA SER A 650 -12.32 -12.57 11.73
C SER A 650 -12.21 -11.04 11.78
N ASN A 651 -11.20 -10.45 11.12
CA ASN A 651 -11.06 -9.01 11.01
C ASN A 651 -12.18 -8.37 10.17
N TYR A 652 -12.97 -9.14 9.39
CA TYR A 652 -14.19 -8.61 8.76
C TYR A 652 -15.15 -8.00 9.78
N GLY A 653 -15.18 -8.51 11.02
CA GLY A 653 -16.03 -7.98 12.09
C GLY A 653 -15.75 -6.51 12.46
N ALA A 654 -14.64 -5.94 12.00
CA ALA A 654 -14.34 -4.51 12.13
C ALA A 654 -15.14 -3.63 11.13
N TYR A 655 -15.70 -4.23 10.08
CA TYR A 655 -16.36 -3.51 8.97
C TYR A 655 -17.72 -4.09 8.57
N VAL A 656 -18.10 -5.25 9.14
CA VAL A 656 -19.40 -5.88 8.93
C VAL A 656 -20.13 -6.03 10.25
N SER A 657 -21.45 -5.97 10.20
CA SER A 657 -22.30 -6.17 11.36
C SER A 657 -22.25 -7.64 11.85
N PRO A 658 -22.40 -7.89 13.17
CA PRO A 658 -22.28 -9.23 13.75
C PRO A 658 -23.16 -10.30 13.07
N LYS A 659 -24.33 -9.92 12.52
CA LYS A 659 -25.23 -10.79 11.74
C LYS A 659 -24.51 -11.54 10.61
N TYR A 660 -23.57 -10.89 9.91
CA TYR A 660 -22.87 -11.46 8.76
C TYR A 660 -21.61 -12.25 9.14
N MET A 661 -21.14 -12.14 10.38
CA MET A 661 -19.94 -12.88 10.84
C MET A 661 -20.15 -14.40 10.88
N LYS A 662 -21.40 -14.88 10.85
CA LYS A 662 -21.72 -16.30 10.60
C LYS A 662 -21.10 -16.83 9.29
N ASN A 663 -20.82 -15.97 8.31
CA ASN A 663 -20.31 -16.34 7.00
C ASN A 663 -18.79 -16.52 6.93
N VAL A 664 -18.06 -16.35 8.03
CA VAL A 664 -16.60 -16.63 8.10
C VAL A 664 -16.25 -18.09 7.79
N VAL A 665 -17.22 -18.99 7.81
CA VAL A 665 -17.05 -20.40 7.41
C VAL A 665 -17.51 -20.69 5.98
N ALA A 666 -18.19 -19.74 5.32
CA ALA A 666 -18.82 -19.97 4.01
C ALA A 666 -17.79 -20.25 2.91
N GLY A 667 -16.61 -19.66 3.00
CA GLY A 667 -15.50 -19.87 2.08
C GLY A 667 -14.79 -21.21 2.25
N LEU A 668 -15.15 -22.05 3.23
CA LEU A 668 -14.70 -23.45 3.25
C LEU A 668 -15.33 -24.27 2.11
N SER A 669 -16.43 -23.78 1.52
CA SER A 669 -17.06 -24.37 0.35
C SER A 669 -16.29 -24.05 -0.92
N TRP A 670 -15.84 -25.10 -1.62
CA TRP A 670 -15.22 -24.96 -2.94
C TRP A 670 -16.14 -24.27 -3.96
N LYS A 671 -17.46 -24.50 -3.88
CA LYS A 671 -18.45 -23.82 -4.73
C LYS A 671 -18.39 -22.30 -4.54
N ASN A 672 -18.26 -21.84 -3.30
CA ASN A 672 -18.18 -20.41 -2.98
C ASN A 672 -16.85 -19.80 -3.42
N ILE A 673 -15.74 -20.55 -3.31
CA ILE A 673 -14.46 -20.14 -3.89
C ILE A 673 -14.61 -19.98 -5.41
N GLN A 674 -15.13 -20.97 -6.12
CA GLN A 674 -15.33 -20.88 -7.57
C GLN A 674 -16.23 -19.71 -7.97
N ARG A 675 -17.34 -19.48 -7.26
CA ARG A 675 -18.22 -18.30 -7.46
C ARG A 675 -17.44 -17.00 -7.30
N THR A 676 -16.67 -16.88 -6.22
CA THR A 676 -15.84 -15.69 -5.94
C THR A 676 -14.82 -15.43 -7.04
N LEU A 677 -14.14 -16.47 -7.53
CA LEU A 677 -13.17 -16.38 -8.63
C LEU A 677 -13.82 -16.00 -9.97
N ARG A 678 -15.10 -16.32 -10.18
CA ARG A 678 -15.83 -15.90 -11.39
C ARG A 678 -16.24 -14.42 -11.31
N LEU A 679 -16.69 -13.97 -10.13
CA LEU A 679 -17.19 -12.62 -9.89
C LEU A 679 -16.08 -11.55 -9.87
N SER A 680 -14.98 -11.81 -9.16
CA SER A 680 -13.92 -10.80 -8.96
C SER A 680 -12.67 -11.13 -9.76
N ASN A 681 -12.25 -10.17 -10.59
CA ASN A 681 -10.99 -10.22 -11.32
C ASN A 681 -9.79 -10.20 -10.36
N ILE A 682 -9.88 -9.42 -9.28
CA ILE A 682 -8.85 -9.41 -8.24
C ILE A 682 -8.76 -10.82 -7.64
N ALA A 683 -9.85 -11.41 -7.15
CA ALA A 683 -9.82 -12.75 -6.55
C ALA A 683 -9.26 -13.81 -7.51
N TRP A 684 -9.65 -13.76 -8.79
CA TRP A 684 -9.10 -14.63 -9.83
C TRP A 684 -7.58 -14.49 -9.95
N ASP A 685 -7.08 -13.25 -10.05
CA ASP A 685 -5.65 -12.95 -10.15
C ASP A 685 -4.90 -13.39 -8.89
N ARG A 686 -5.45 -13.14 -7.69
CA ARG A 686 -4.88 -13.62 -6.41
C ARG A 686 -4.72 -15.14 -6.38
N PHE A 687 -5.67 -15.87 -6.92
CA PHE A 687 -5.72 -17.32 -6.80
C PHE A 687 -4.89 -18.03 -7.89
N HIS A 688 -5.10 -17.64 -9.15
CA HIS A 688 -4.45 -18.26 -10.29
C HIS A 688 -3.03 -17.72 -10.48
N MET A 689 -2.83 -16.40 -10.44
CA MET A 689 -1.54 -15.75 -10.68
C MET A 689 -0.75 -15.49 -9.39
N ALA A 690 -1.43 -15.34 -8.25
CA ALA A 690 -0.86 -15.10 -6.94
C ALA A 690 -0.06 -13.79 -6.80
N HIS A 691 -0.45 -12.75 -7.53
CA HIS A 691 0.21 -11.45 -7.49
C HIS A 691 -0.02 -10.63 -6.20
N SER A 692 -0.96 -11.03 -5.34
CA SER A 692 -1.48 -10.16 -4.27
C SER A 692 -0.98 -10.43 -2.85
N SER A 693 -0.26 -11.52 -2.60
CA SER A 693 0.31 -11.82 -1.28
C SER A 693 1.84 -11.81 -1.35
N LEU A 694 2.60 -11.27 -0.39
CA LEU A 694 4.06 -11.14 -0.55
C LEU A 694 4.72 -12.51 -0.54
N ALA A 695 4.27 -13.36 0.38
CA ALA A 695 4.63 -14.77 0.43
C ALA A 695 4.24 -15.48 -0.88
N LEU A 696 2.98 -15.37 -1.29
CA LEU A 696 2.48 -16.06 -2.48
C LEU A 696 3.02 -15.48 -3.77
N GLY A 697 3.26 -14.17 -3.84
CA GLY A 697 3.67 -13.41 -5.01
C GLY A 697 5.16 -13.45 -5.24
N GLU A 698 5.99 -13.46 -4.20
CA GLU A 698 7.42 -13.74 -4.36
C GLU A 698 7.69 -15.22 -4.63
N MET A 699 6.85 -16.13 -4.09
CA MET A 699 6.84 -17.52 -4.55
C MET A 699 6.32 -17.65 -5.98
N ALA A 700 5.22 -16.99 -6.31
CA ALA A 700 4.58 -17.11 -7.60
C ALA A 700 5.39 -16.44 -8.69
N GLN A 701 6.20 -15.42 -8.40
CA GLN A 701 7.15 -14.88 -9.37
C GLN A 701 8.07 -15.95 -9.97
N SER A 702 8.35 -17.06 -9.27
CA SER A 702 9.13 -18.16 -9.87
C SER A 702 8.36 -18.97 -10.91
N ASP A 703 7.03 -18.98 -10.85
CA ASP A 703 6.14 -19.81 -11.67
C ASP A 703 5.03 -18.99 -12.37
N ALA A 704 5.10 -17.65 -12.35
CA ALA A 704 4.02 -16.79 -12.83
C ALA A 704 3.80 -17.05 -14.33
N VAL A 705 4.91 -17.23 -15.04
CA VAL A 705 4.94 -17.63 -16.44
C VAL A 705 4.24 -18.98 -16.63
N LEU A 706 4.66 -20.03 -15.92
CA LEU A 706 4.01 -21.34 -15.97
C LEU A 706 2.50 -21.24 -15.72
N ARG A 707 2.08 -20.50 -14.69
CA ARG A 707 0.66 -20.37 -14.31
C ARG A 707 -0.16 -19.68 -15.38
N MET A 708 0.33 -18.58 -15.93
CA MET A 708 -0.35 -17.85 -17.01
C MET A 708 -0.58 -18.78 -18.20
N TRP A 709 0.45 -19.53 -18.61
CA TRP A 709 0.43 -20.38 -19.79
C TRP A 709 -0.29 -21.74 -19.60
N THR A 710 -0.66 -22.10 -18.36
CA THR A 710 -1.27 -23.42 -18.06
C THR A 710 -2.56 -23.34 -17.24
N GLY A 711 -3.17 -22.16 -17.09
CA GLY A 711 -4.43 -21.98 -16.35
C GLY A 711 -4.28 -22.05 -14.84
N GLY A 712 -3.15 -21.60 -14.30
CA GLY A 712 -2.89 -21.52 -12.86
C GLY A 712 -2.20 -22.76 -12.27
N LYS A 713 -1.78 -23.73 -13.10
CA LYS A 713 -0.99 -24.87 -12.62
C LYS A 713 0.34 -24.38 -12.08
N SER A 714 0.74 -24.95 -10.95
CA SER A 714 1.99 -24.59 -10.26
C SER A 714 3.04 -25.65 -10.51
N SER A 715 4.32 -25.27 -10.47
CA SER A 715 5.42 -26.23 -10.56
C SER A 715 5.33 -27.25 -9.42
N ASP A 716 5.96 -28.41 -9.60
CA ASP A 716 5.92 -29.49 -8.61
C ASP A 716 6.37 -29.04 -7.22
N ILE A 717 7.37 -28.15 -7.16
CA ILE A 717 7.88 -27.61 -5.90
C ILE A 717 6.92 -26.63 -5.23
N ASN A 718 6.04 -25.99 -6.01
CA ASN A 718 5.04 -25.04 -5.53
C ASN A 718 3.65 -25.66 -5.32
N LYS A 719 3.46 -26.95 -5.62
CA LYS A 719 2.24 -27.69 -5.26
C LYS A 719 1.99 -27.69 -3.74
N MET A 720 3.05 -27.66 -2.93
CA MET A 720 2.90 -27.53 -1.47
C MET A 720 2.32 -26.17 -1.04
N GLY A 721 2.46 -25.13 -1.87
CA GLY A 721 1.84 -23.81 -1.66
C GLY A 721 0.32 -23.81 -1.91
N TRP A 722 -0.25 -24.93 -2.36
CA TRP A 722 -1.69 -25.02 -2.66
C TRP A 722 -2.55 -24.78 -1.41
N ALA A 723 -2.12 -25.24 -0.23
CA ALA A 723 -2.84 -24.99 1.01
C ALA A 723 -2.98 -23.50 1.33
N ILE A 724 -1.94 -22.69 1.08
CA ILE A 724 -1.98 -21.24 1.31
C ILE A 724 -2.96 -20.58 0.33
N LYS A 725 -2.95 -20.96 -0.95
CA LYS A 725 -3.90 -20.43 -1.94
C LYS A 725 -5.35 -20.82 -1.62
N MET A 726 -5.59 -22.05 -1.16
CA MET A 726 -6.91 -22.47 -0.69
C MET A 726 -7.36 -21.65 0.50
N ALA A 727 -6.46 -21.39 1.47
CA ALA A 727 -6.79 -20.56 2.62
C ALA A 727 -7.07 -19.09 2.22
N ASP A 728 -6.30 -18.52 1.28
CA ASP A 728 -6.56 -17.18 0.72
C ASP A 728 -7.89 -17.16 -0.04
N GLY A 729 -8.12 -18.08 -0.98
CA GLY A 729 -9.38 -18.19 -1.73
C GLY A 729 -10.60 -18.40 -0.82
N SER A 730 -10.44 -19.19 0.24
CA SER A 730 -11.45 -19.37 1.28
C SER A 730 -11.74 -18.06 2.01
N ALA A 731 -10.71 -17.30 2.37
CA ALA A 731 -10.88 -16.05 3.07
C ALA A 731 -11.52 -14.96 2.20
N LEU A 732 -11.19 -14.92 0.91
CA LEU A 732 -11.83 -14.05 -0.07
C LEU A 732 -13.31 -14.43 -0.24
N ALA A 733 -13.61 -15.73 -0.32
CA ALA A 733 -14.97 -16.22 -0.47
C ALA A 733 -15.87 -15.90 0.73
N ASP A 734 -15.35 -15.88 1.96
CA ASP A 734 -16.13 -15.40 3.11
C ASP A 734 -16.56 -13.94 2.91
N GLY A 735 -15.63 -13.06 2.50
CA GLY A 735 -15.92 -11.65 2.27
C GLY A 735 -16.91 -11.43 1.11
N MET A 736 -16.84 -12.26 0.06
CA MET A 736 -17.80 -12.22 -1.05
C MET A 736 -19.20 -12.63 -0.61
N VAL A 737 -19.33 -13.70 0.18
CA VAL A 737 -20.63 -14.15 0.70
C VAL A 737 -21.22 -13.12 1.68
N MET A 738 -20.40 -12.50 2.53
CA MET A 738 -20.83 -11.39 3.37
C MET A 738 -21.35 -10.22 2.54
N ALA A 739 -20.62 -9.79 1.51
CA ALA A 739 -21.03 -8.70 0.64
C ALA A 739 -22.36 -8.99 -0.07
N TRP A 740 -22.59 -10.23 -0.49
CA TRP A 740 -23.86 -10.63 -1.08
C TRP A 740 -25.02 -10.61 -0.06
N GLU A 741 -24.85 -11.17 1.13
CA GLU A 741 -25.92 -11.12 2.15
C GLU A 741 -26.23 -9.67 2.57
N GLU A 742 -25.19 -8.83 2.72
CA GLU A 742 -25.37 -7.40 2.97
C GLU A 742 -26.14 -6.71 1.86
N TYR A 743 -25.85 -7.02 0.59
CA TYR A 743 -26.60 -6.46 -0.55
C TYR A 743 -28.10 -6.79 -0.46
N GLN A 744 -28.44 -8.03 -0.13
CA GLN A 744 -29.85 -8.45 -0.03
C GLN A 744 -30.56 -7.73 1.13
N ASP A 745 -29.91 -7.63 2.28
CA ASP A 745 -30.49 -6.93 3.42
C ASP A 745 -30.59 -5.41 3.20
N ALA A 746 -29.61 -4.81 2.51
CA ALA A 746 -29.63 -3.40 2.13
C ALA A 746 -30.82 -3.10 1.23
N ARG A 747 -31.02 -3.89 0.17
CA ARG A 747 -32.19 -3.76 -0.72
C ARG A 747 -33.53 -3.90 0.02
N ASN A 748 -33.57 -4.71 1.07
CA ASN A 748 -34.78 -4.91 1.88
C ASN A 748 -34.94 -3.87 3.00
N ASP A 749 -34.07 -2.85 3.09
CA ASP A 749 -34.01 -1.88 4.18
C ASP A 749 -33.93 -2.51 5.58
N THR A 750 -33.23 -3.65 5.67
CA THR A 750 -33.03 -4.41 6.92
C THR A 750 -31.56 -4.44 7.36
N ILE A 751 -30.72 -3.65 6.70
CA ILE A 751 -29.30 -3.57 7.02
C ILE A 751 -29.07 -2.62 8.18
N GLU A 752 -28.35 -3.09 9.19
CA GLU A 752 -28.08 -2.32 10.41
C GLU A 752 -26.59 -2.28 10.72
N GLY A 753 -26.19 -1.34 11.58
CA GLY A 753 -24.83 -1.24 12.13
C GLY A 753 -23.77 -0.84 11.09
N PHE A 754 -22.56 -1.37 11.25
CA PHE A 754 -21.40 -1.04 10.41
C PHE A 754 -21.59 -1.34 8.93
N SER A 755 -22.34 -2.40 8.61
CA SER A 755 -22.65 -2.71 7.23
C SER A 755 -23.49 -1.59 6.60
N ALA A 756 -24.47 -1.05 7.33
CA ALA A 756 -25.34 0.03 6.83
C ALA A 756 -24.55 1.29 6.43
N GLU A 757 -23.48 1.64 7.14
CA GLU A 757 -22.66 2.83 6.83
C GLU A 757 -22.09 2.82 5.40
N TRP A 758 -21.68 1.64 4.91
CA TRP A 758 -21.15 1.51 3.55
C TRP A 758 -22.26 1.60 2.50
N TRP A 759 -23.43 1.03 2.81
CA TRP A 759 -24.58 0.97 1.90
C TRP A 759 -25.43 2.25 1.90
N ALA A 760 -25.39 3.07 2.95
CA ALA A 760 -26.16 4.32 3.07
C ALA A 760 -25.86 5.34 1.97
N ASN A 761 -24.63 5.33 1.42
CA ASN A 761 -24.23 6.20 0.31
C ASN A 761 -24.40 5.54 -1.06
N LYS A 762 -25.10 4.41 -1.12
CA LYS A 762 -25.47 3.74 -2.36
C LYS A 762 -26.94 4.03 -2.63
N ASP A 763 -27.27 4.12 -3.90
CA ASP A 763 -28.64 4.30 -4.36
C ASP A 763 -29.39 2.97 -4.18
N VAL A 764 -29.76 2.66 -2.93
CA VAL A 764 -30.39 1.40 -2.51
C VAL A 764 -31.72 1.19 -3.23
N ASP A 765 -32.48 2.26 -3.42
CA ASP A 765 -33.79 2.23 -4.08
C ASP A 765 -33.68 1.80 -5.56
N ASN A 766 -32.56 2.12 -6.20
CA ASN A 766 -32.27 1.74 -7.59
C ASN A 766 -31.39 0.49 -7.72
N MET A 767 -31.24 -0.31 -6.66
CA MET A 767 -30.47 -1.56 -6.73
C MET A 767 -31.22 -2.63 -7.52
N PRO A 768 -30.56 -3.31 -8.49
CA PRO A 768 -31.21 -4.31 -9.31
C PRO A 768 -31.75 -5.50 -8.50
N GLU A 769 -32.90 -6.04 -8.92
CA GLU A 769 -33.45 -7.26 -8.35
C GLU A 769 -32.64 -8.48 -8.79
N MET A 770 -31.51 -8.73 -8.10
CA MET A 770 -30.53 -9.72 -8.52
C MET A 770 -29.95 -10.48 -7.33
N ASN A 771 -29.66 -11.77 -7.55
CA ASN A 771 -28.94 -12.65 -6.62
C ASN A 771 -27.94 -13.53 -7.39
N ILE A 772 -27.15 -14.35 -6.69
CA ILE A 772 -26.13 -15.17 -7.37
C ILE A 772 -26.76 -16.20 -8.32
N GLU A 773 -27.92 -16.76 -8.00
CA GLU A 773 -28.58 -17.79 -8.80
C GLU A 773 -29.05 -17.20 -10.15
N MET A 774 -29.69 -16.03 -10.11
CA MET A 774 -30.09 -15.28 -11.31
C MET A 774 -28.88 -14.84 -12.12
N TRP A 775 -27.82 -14.35 -11.46
CA TRP A 775 -26.58 -14.01 -12.14
C TRP A 775 -25.98 -15.24 -12.84
N GLU A 776 -25.90 -16.39 -12.17
CA GLU A 776 -25.42 -17.65 -12.75
C GLU A 776 -26.28 -18.08 -13.97
N GLU A 777 -27.60 -17.96 -13.88
CA GLU A 777 -28.53 -18.25 -14.99
C GLU A 777 -28.25 -17.35 -16.20
N ILE A 778 -28.11 -16.04 -15.99
CA ILE A 778 -27.79 -15.07 -17.05
C ILE A 778 -26.44 -15.39 -17.69
N GLN A 779 -25.42 -15.76 -16.90
CA GLN A 779 -24.12 -16.17 -17.44
C GLN A 779 -24.21 -17.46 -18.28
N THR A 780 -25.09 -18.40 -17.93
CA THR A 780 -25.28 -19.63 -18.71
C THR A 780 -26.04 -19.41 -20.01
N LYS A 781 -26.98 -18.45 -20.05
CA LYS A 781 -27.72 -18.07 -21.26
C LYS A 781 -26.81 -17.49 -22.35
N LYS A 782 -25.64 -16.95 -21.98
CA LYS A 782 -24.67 -16.31 -22.89
C LYS A 782 -25.36 -15.38 -23.88
N GLU A 783 -25.51 -15.81 -25.14
CA GLU A 783 -26.09 -15.07 -26.25
C GLU A 783 -27.60 -14.83 -26.10
N ASP A 784 -28.31 -15.70 -25.38
CA ASP A 784 -29.77 -15.64 -25.20
C ASP A 784 -30.21 -14.61 -24.13
N ALA A 785 -29.30 -14.12 -23.30
CA ALA A 785 -29.61 -13.08 -22.32
C ALA A 785 -29.78 -11.72 -23.00
N THR A 786 -30.86 -11.01 -22.66
CA THR A 786 -31.12 -9.66 -23.18
C THR A 786 -30.04 -8.66 -22.74
N PRO A 787 -29.78 -7.59 -23.51
CA PRO A 787 -28.81 -6.55 -23.12
C PRO A 787 -29.11 -5.95 -21.74
N GLU A 788 -30.38 -5.78 -21.41
CA GLU A 788 -30.85 -5.26 -20.12
C GLU A 788 -30.53 -6.23 -18.97
N GLU A 789 -30.84 -7.54 -19.10
CA GLU A 789 -30.46 -8.55 -18.11
C GLU A 789 -28.94 -8.58 -17.88
N ARG A 790 -28.14 -8.46 -18.94
CA ARG A 790 -26.67 -8.40 -18.84
C ARG A 790 -26.21 -7.14 -18.10
N GLN A 791 -26.82 -5.99 -18.38
CA GLN A 791 -26.51 -4.73 -17.70
C GLN A 791 -26.84 -4.80 -16.21
N ILE A 792 -28.04 -5.30 -15.86
CA ILE A 792 -28.49 -5.52 -14.48
C ILE A 792 -27.54 -6.48 -13.75
N ALA A 793 -27.18 -7.60 -14.39
CA ALA A 793 -26.25 -8.58 -13.82
C ALA A 793 -24.86 -7.99 -13.58
N GLU A 794 -24.35 -7.15 -14.48
CA GLU A 794 -23.05 -6.50 -14.32
C GLU A 794 -23.08 -5.39 -13.26
N GLN A 795 -24.16 -4.61 -13.18
CA GLN A 795 -24.36 -3.62 -12.11
C GLN A 795 -24.37 -4.29 -10.73
N TRP A 796 -25.12 -5.38 -10.57
CA TRP A 796 -25.14 -6.18 -9.35
C TRP A 796 -23.75 -6.73 -9.00
N LYS A 797 -23.09 -7.38 -9.97
CA LYS A 797 -21.75 -7.94 -9.80
C LYS A 797 -20.77 -6.87 -9.34
N ASN A 798 -20.83 -5.68 -9.93
CA ASN A 798 -19.97 -4.55 -9.57
C ASN A 798 -20.23 -4.06 -8.15
N LEU A 799 -21.48 -3.95 -7.69
CA LEU A 799 -21.81 -3.53 -6.33
C LEU A 799 -21.28 -4.54 -5.29
N VAL A 800 -21.60 -5.82 -5.48
CA VAL A 800 -21.18 -6.90 -4.57
C VAL A 800 -19.66 -7.05 -4.55
N THR A 801 -19.02 -7.05 -5.73
CA THR A 801 -17.57 -7.19 -5.85
C THR A 801 -16.83 -6.00 -5.22
N LYS A 802 -17.30 -4.76 -5.45
CA LYS A 802 -16.71 -3.58 -4.79
C LYS A 802 -16.81 -3.65 -3.26
N ARG A 803 -17.92 -4.17 -2.72
CA ARG A 803 -18.03 -4.37 -1.26
C ARG A 803 -17.09 -5.46 -0.77
N ALA A 804 -17.02 -6.60 -1.46
CA ALA A 804 -16.09 -7.68 -1.10
C ALA A 804 -14.62 -7.21 -1.14
N GLU A 805 -14.23 -6.48 -2.18
CA GLU A 805 -12.88 -5.94 -2.35
C GLU A 805 -12.55 -4.88 -1.29
N TYR A 806 -13.51 -4.01 -0.93
CA TYR A 806 -13.39 -3.10 0.20
C TYR A 806 -13.06 -3.85 1.50
N LEU A 807 -13.76 -4.95 1.77
CA LEU A 807 -13.51 -5.81 2.94
C LEU A 807 -12.12 -6.44 2.85
N TRP A 808 -11.76 -7.04 1.71
CA TRP A 808 -10.46 -7.71 1.52
C TRP A 808 -9.29 -6.75 1.69
N GLN A 809 -9.40 -5.55 1.14
CA GLN A 809 -8.33 -4.56 1.19
C GLN A 809 -7.98 -4.18 2.64
N ARG A 810 -9.00 -4.04 3.50
CA ARG A 810 -8.86 -3.57 4.87
C ARG A 810 -8.51 -4.69 5.86
N THR A 811 -8.95 -5.92 5.61
CA THR A 811 -8.83 -7.01 6.60
C THR A 811 -7.88 -8.12 6.19
N GLN A 812 -7.82 -8.43 4.89
CA GLN A 812 -7.04 -9.54 4.38
C GLN A 812 -5.60 -9.10 4.19
N PRO A 813 -4.62 -9.95 4.53
CA PRO A 813 -3.25 -9.80 4.09
C PRO A 813 -3.21 -9.55 2.58
N SER A 814 -2.99 -8.30 2.19
CA SER A 814 -2.83 -7.90 0.81
C SER A 814 -1.52 -7.14 0.71
N TRP A 815 -0.76 -7.53 -0.29
CA TRP A 815 0.55 -7.05 -0.63
C TRP A 815 0.53 -6.59 -2.08
N ASP A 816 -0.63 -6.17 -2.57
CA ASP A 816 -0.66 -5.30 -3.73
C ASP A 816 0.31 -4.15 -3.46
N LYS A 817 1.29 -3.98 -4.36
CA LYS A 817 2.35 -2.98 -4.26
C LYS A 817 1.79 -1.56 -4.09
N HIS A 818 0.56 -1.31 -4.55
CA HIS A 818 -0.15 -0.05 -4.43
C HIS A 818 -0.90 0.14 -3.11
N ASN A 819 -1.13 -0.92 -2.34
CA ASN A 819 -1.86 -0.88 -1.06
C ASN A 819 -0.96 -1.25 0.15
N ARG A 820 0.35 -1.35 -0.08
CA ARG A 820 1.35 -1.63 0.95
C ARG A 820 1.61 -0.40 1.83
N SER A 821 1.87 -0.65 3.10
CA SER A 821 2.42 0.37 3.99
C SER A 821 3.82 0.80 3.56
N TYR A 822 4.23 1.99 3.99
CA TYR A 822 5.59 2.49 3.73
C TYR A 822 6.69 1.53 4.22
N LEU A 823 6.46 0.80 5.33
CA LEU A 823 7.41 -0.19 5.84
C LEU A 823 7.51 -1.43 4.96
N THR A 824 6.39 -1.95 4.47
CA THR A 824 6.36 -3.16 3.64
C THR A 824 6.72 -2.93 2.18
N SER A 825 6.66 -1.69 1.73
CA SER A 825 7.12 -1.31 0.40
C SER A 825 8.66 -1.18 0.30
N GLN A 826 9.38 -1.21 1.44
CA GLN A 826 10.86 -1.13 1.45
C GLN A 826 11.53 -2.36 0.81
N LYS A 827 12.71 -2.14 0.21
CA LYS A 827 13.52 -3.17 -0.45
C LYS A 827 14.51 -3.84 0.54
N GLY A 828 15.06 -5.00 0.15
CA GLY A 828 16.16 -5.66 0.85
C GLY A 828 15.78 -6.41 2.14
N LEU A 829 16.68 -6.44 3.13
CA LEU A 829 16.58 -7.31 4.31
C LEU A 829 15.42 -6.94 5.25
N ARG A 830 15.00 -5.66 5.27
CA ARG A 830 13.81 -5.23 6.00
C ARG A 830 12.54 -5.90 5.46
N ARG A 831 12.45 -6.04 4.14
CA ARG A 831 11.36 -6.78 3.49
C ARG A 831 11.29 -8.21 4.01
N VAL A 832 12.45 -8.87 4.14
CA VAL A 832 12.55 -10.23 4.67
C VAL A 832 12.10 -10.32 6.12
N TYR A 833 12.39 -9.31 6.94
CA TYR A 833 11.93 -9.28 8.32
C TYR A 833 10.40 -9.08 8.45
N LEU A 834 9.80 -8.32 7.53
CA LEU A 834 8.37 -7.97 7.55
C LEU A 834 7.46 -8.99 6.86
N LEU A 835 8.01 -9.94 6.09
CA LEU A 835 7.28 -10.95 5.33
C LEU A 835 6.11 -11.64 6.02
N PHE A 836 6.29 -12.01 7.29
CA PHE A 836 5.31 -12.76 8.07
C PHE A 836 4.38 -11.85 8.87
N ARG A 837 4.48 -10.53 8.67
CA ARG A 837 3.78 -9.53 9.47
C ARG A 837 2.55 -8.95 8.83
N SER A 838 2.19 -9.30 7.59
CA SER A 838 0.97 -8.76 6.96
C SER A 838 -0.31 -8.93 7.76
N PHE A 839 -0.54 -10.09 8.37
CA PHE A 839 -1.66 -10.28 9.29
C PHE A 839 -1.59 -9.24 10.42
N HIS A 840 -0.42 -9.11 11.03
CA HIS A 840 -0.18 -8.16 12.11
C HIS A 840 -0.36 -6.70 11.69
N GLU A 841 0.06 -6.36 10.48
CA GLU A 841 -0.05 -5.02 9.92
C GLU A 841 -1.50 -4.65 9.60
N LYS A 842 -2.30 -5.58 9.05
CA LYS A 842 -3.73 -5.32 8.82
C LYS A 842 -4.46 -5.11 10.13
N SER A 843 -4.22 -5.95 11.13
CA SER A 843 -4.78 -5.76 12.47
C SER A 843 -4.35 -4.43 13.12
N LEU A 844 -3.08 -4.05 13.02
CA LEU A 844 -2.60 -2.75 13.50
C LEU A 844 -3.26 -1.59 12.76
N THR A 845 -3.45 -1.73 11.45
CA THR A 845 -4.11 -0.71 10.63
C THR A 845 -5.56 -0.53 11.05
N ILE A 846 -6.30 -1.63 11.27
CA ILE A 846 -7.68 -1.60 11.76
C ILE A 846 -7.75 -0.90 13.12
N PHE A 847 -6.81 -1.20 14.02
CA PHE A 847 -6.76 -0.57 15.33
C PHE A 847 -6.46 0.93 15.25
N ASN A 848 -5.50 1.32 14.41
CA ASN A 848 -5.17 2.73 14.18
C ASN A 848 -6.35 3.48 13.54
N GLU A 849 -7.07 2.83 12.61
CA GLU A 849 -8.28 3.40 12.01
C GLU A 849 -9.38 3.58 13.06
N ALA A 850 -9.64 2.57 13.88
CA ALA A 850 -10.62 2.67 14.96
C ALA A 850 -10.30 3.82 15.91
N LYS A 851 -9.02 3.98 16.26
CA LYS A 851 -8.55 5.07 17.09
C LYS A 851 -8.78 6.43 16.40
N LEU A 852 -8.41 6.54 15.12
CA LEU A 852 -8.61 7.76 14.34
C LEU A 852 -10.09 8.14 14.28
N ASP A 853 -10.96 7.20 13.92
CA ASP A 853 -12.41 7.41 13.85
C ASP A 853 -12.95 7.91 15.20
N TYR A 854 -12.55 7.25 16.29
CA TYR A 854 -12.98 7.64 17.64
C TYR A 854 -12.47 9.04 18.04
N GLU A 855 -11.23 9.39 17.72
CA GLU A 855 -10.65 10.69 18.02
C GLU A 855 -11.31 11.84 17.26
N HIS A 856 -11.76 11.58 16.03
CA HIS A 856 -12.46 12.54 15.17
C HIS A 856 -13.98 12.55 15.37
N SER A 857 -14.50 11.64 16.18
CA SER A 857 -15.93 11.53 16.45
C SER A 857 -16.41 12.48 17.56
N SER A 858 -17.72 12.51 17.75
CA SER A 858 -18.36 13.17 18.90
C SER A 858 -18.07 12.47 20.25
N LYS A 859 -17.40 11.31 20.22
CA LYS A 859 -17.17 10.41 21.36
C LYS A 859 -18.49 9.95 22.00
N SER A 860 -19.53 9.83 21.19
CA SER A 860 -20.83 9.28 21.58
C SER A 860 -20.70 7.83 22.04
N LEU A 861 -21.77 7.29 22.65
CA LEU A 861 -21.82 5.86 22.98
C LEU A 861 -21.68 4.99 21.73
N ASP A 862 -22.23 5.42 20.60
CA ASP A 862 -22.09 4.73 19.32
C ASP A 862 -20.63 4.74 18.84
N ASP A 863 -19.94 5.88 18.95
CA ASP A 863 -18.53 5.98 18.60
C ASP A 863 -17.63 5.09 19.47
N LYS A 864 -17.92 5.01 20.78
CA LYS A 864 -17.26 4.08 21.71
C LYS A 864 -17.54 2.63 21.34
N ALA A 865 -18.81 2.30 21.04
CA ALA A 865 -19.19 0.96 20.61
C ALA A 865 -18.46 0.59 19.31
N LYS A 866 -18.30 1.53 18.38
CA LYS A 866 -17.56 1.29 17.14
C LYS A 866 -16.08 1.02 17.39
N PHE A 867 -15.44 1.82 18.25
CA PHE A 867 -14.07 1.61 18.68
C PHE A 867 -13.87 0.23 19.32
N VAL A 868 -14.74 -0.14 20.26
CA VAL A 868 -14.74 -1.44 20.94
C VAL A 868 -14.95 -2.58 19.96
N GLN A 869 -15.86 -2.45 18.98
CA GLN A 869 -16.09 -3.48 17.98
C GLN A 869 -14.87 -3.69 17.08
N LYS A 870 -14.29 -2.62 16.52
CA LYS A 870 -13.08 -2.73 15.68
C LYS A 870 -11.90 -3.33 16.45
N GLY A 871 -11.68 -2.87 17.69
CA GLY A 871 -10.67 -3.44 18.59
C GLY A 871 -10.94 -4.91 18.96
N GLY A 872 -12.20 -5.25 19.24
CA GLY A 872 -12.66 -6.59 19.56
C GLY A 872 -12.50 -7.58 18.41
N ALA A 873 -12.76 -7.15 17.18
CA ALA A 873 -12.53 -7.95 15.97
C ALA A 873 -11.04 -8.28 15.79
N VAL A 874 -10.16 -7.30 15.99
CA VAL A 874 -8.70 -7.52 15.96
C VAL A 874 -8.29 -8.53 17.02
N LEU A 875 -8.70 -8.34 18.28
CA LEU A 875 -8.36 -9.25 19.39
C LEU A 875 -8.88 -10.67 19.15
N THR A 876 -10.09 -10.80 18.61
CA THR A 876 -10.67 -12.08 18.24
C THR A 876 -9.85 -12.74 17.13
N GLY A 877 -9.39 -12.00 16.14
CA GLY A 877 -8.50 -12.54 15.12
C GLY A 877 -7.18 -13.07 15.66
N TYR A 878 -6.58 -12.39 16.65
CA TYR A 878 -5.40 -12.92 17.35
C TYR A 878 -5.72 -14.20 18.12
N ALA A 879 -6.79 -14.17 18.91
CA ALA A 879 -7.23 -15.31 19.70
C ALA A 879 -7.46 -16.54 18.81
N VAL A 880 -8.17 -16.38 17.70
CA VAL A 880 -8.47 -17.46 16.75
C VAL A 880 -7.19 -17.93 16.03
N ASN A 881 -6.37 -17.02 15.49
CA ASN A 881 -5.09 -17.38 14.85
C ASN A 881 -4.19 -18.19 15.80
N LYS A 882 -4.15 -17.82 17.07
CA LYS A 882 -3.35 -18.50 18.09
C LYS A 882 -3.92 -19.82 18.49
N PHE A 883 -5.22 -19.90 18.70
CA PHE A 883 -5.88 -21.16 18.98
C PHE A 883 -5.63 -22.17 17.86
N ILE A 884 -5.75 -21.77 16.59
CA ILE A 884 -5.47 -22.67 15.46
C ILE A 884 -3.98 -23.05 15.41
N ARG A 885 -3.06 -22.10 15.64
CA ARG A 885 -1.61 -22.41 15.73
C ARG A 885 -1.29 -23.40 16.85
N LEU A 886 -1.90 -23.23 18.02
CA LEU A 886 -1.75 -24.11 19.17
C LEU A 886 -2.33 -25.50 18.88
N ALA A 887 -3.52 -25.58 18.27
CA ALA A 887 -4.14 -26.83 17.86
C ALA A 887 -3.27 -27.58 16.83
N MET A 888 -2.74 -26.88 15.82
CA MET A 888 -1.81 -27.48 14.85
C MET A 888 -0.50 -27.91 15.50
N ALA A 889 0.05 -27.11 16.41
CA ALA A 889 1.24 -27.48 17.17
C ALA A 889 0.98 -28.74 18.03
N ALA A 890 -0.17 -28.84 18.68
CA ALA A 890 -0.54 -30.02 19.46
C ALA A 890 -0.77 -31.28 18.59
N LEU A 891 -1.19 -31.10 17.33
CA LEU A 891 -1.34 -32.20 16.37
C LEU A 891 0.01 -32.64 15.77
N LEU A 892 0.95 -31.70 15.57
CA LEU A 892 2.22 -31.94 14.87
C LEU A 892 3.38 -32.29 15.82
N TYR A 893 3.40 -31.71 17.02
CA TYR A 893 4.46 -31.95 18.01
C TYR A 893 3.99 -32.95 19.08
N ARG A 894 4.80 -33.99 19.33
CA ARG A 894 4.49 -35.06 20.31
C ARG A 894 4.47 -34.58 21.76
N GLU A 895 5.18 -33.50 22.10
CA GLU A 895 5.21 -32.95 23.44
C GLU A 895 4.07 -31.94 23.65
N ARG A 896 3.07 -32.34 24.43
CA ARG A 896 1.96 -31.46 24.80
C ARG A 896 2.47 -30.39 25.77
N LYS A 897 2.39 -29.12 25.37
CA LYS A 897 2.61 -27.99 26.28
C LYS A 897 1.59 -28.03 27.44
N SER A 898 1.97 -27.53 28.62
CA SER A 898 1.05 -27.41 29.76
C SER A 898 -0.09 -26.44 29.44
N ILE A 899 -1.27 -26.60 30.08
CA ILE A 899 -2.41 -25.68 29.90
C ILE A 899 -2.03 -24.24 30.27
N VAL A 900 -1.13 -24.07 31.24
CA VAL A 900 -0.60 -22.77 31.64
C VAL A 900 0.18 -22.13 30.49
N LYS A 901 1.11 -22.85 29.86
CA LYS A 901 1.83 -22.34 28.67
C LYS A 901 0.92 -22.05 27.48
N ILE A 902 -0.15 -22.83 27.30
CA ILE A 902 -1.16 -22.56 26.28
C ILE A 902 -1.90 -21.25 26.59
N GLY A 903 -2.28 -21.02 27.86
CA GLY A 903 -2.91 -19.78 28.32
C GLY A 903 -1.99 -18.56 28.24
N GLU A 904 -0.72 -18.72 28.59
CA GLU A 904 0.34 -17.71 28.48
C GLU A 904 0.58 -17.30 27.02
N GLU A 905 0.72 -18.26 26.11
CA GLU A 905 0.87 -17.99 24.68
C GLU A 905 -0.36 -17.31 24.06
N PHE A 906 -1.54 -17.56 24.64
CA PHE A 906 -2.78 -16.88 24.28
C PHE A 906 -2.80 -15.43 24.80
N LEU A 907 -2.51 -15.21 26.09
CA LEU A 907 -2.49 -13.88 26.72
C LEU A 907 -1.42 -12.95 26.13
N THR A 908 -0.28 -13.49 25.69
CA THR A 908 0.81 -12.70 25.09
C THR A 908 0.73 -12.63 23.58
N SER A 909 -0.29 -13.22 22.96
CA SER A 909 -0.38 -13.34 21.51
C SER A 909 -0.47 -12.03 20.75
N TRP A 910 -1.23 -11.08 21.28
CA TRP A 910 -1.40 -9.74 20.70
C TRP A 910 -0.08 -8.97 20.72
N MET A 911 0.83 -9.30 21.62
CA MET A 911 2.15 -8.65 21.70
C MET A 911 2.95 -8.90 20.43
N ASP A 912 2.75 -10.01 19.70
CA ASP A 912 3.40 -10.27 18.40
C ASP A 912 3.07 -9.18 17.33
N MET A 913 2.06 -8.32 17.56
CA MET A 913 1.77 -7.11 16.77
C MET A 913 2.94 -6.12 16.75
N PHE A 914 3.73 -6.06 17.82
CA PHE A 914 4.82 -5.10 17.96
C PHE A 914 6.15 -5.79 17.70
N PRO A 915 6.94 -5.39 16.68
CA PRO A 915 8.07 -6.20 16.21
C PRO A 915 9.12 -6.44 17.29
N VAL A 916 9.64 -5.36 17.87
CA VAL A 916 10.74 -5.40 18.84
C VAL A 916 10.19 -5.35 20.26
N PHE A 917 9.26 -4.43 20.52
CA PHE A 917 8.65 -4.27 21.85
C PHE A 917 7.80 -5.46 22.24
N GLY A 918 7.06 -6.03 21.29
CA GLY A 918 6.20 -7.18 21.51
C GLY A 918 6.95 -8.42 21.93
N LYS A 919 8.12 -8.67 21.33
CA LYS A 919 9.00 -9.77 21.74
C LYS A 919 9.50 -9.57 23.17
N ALA A 920 9.93 -8.36 23.54
CA ALA A 920 10.29 -8.07 24.94
C ALA A 920 9.11 -8.25 25.90
N LEU A 921 7.96 -7.66 25.58
CA LEU A 921 6.77 -7.71 26.43
C LEU A 921 6.30 -9.16 26.61
N LYS A 922 6.30 -9.95 25.53
CA LYS A 922 6.00 -11.37 25.57
C LYS A 922 6.97 -12.14 26.45
N ILE A 923 8.29 -11.99 26.26
CA ILE A 923 9.28 -12.65 27.13
C ILE A 923 9.09 -12.21 28.60
N THR A 924 8.73 -10.95 28.82
CA THR A 924 8.52 -10.38 30.15
C THR A 924 7.32 -11.00 30.84
N VAL A 925 6.17 -11.03 30.17
CA VAL A 925 4.92 -11.61 30.69
C VAL A 925 5.02 -13.13 30.80
N ASN A 926 5.66 -13.78 29.83
CA ASN A 926 5.93 -15.21 29.87
C ASN A 926 6.74 -15.59 31.11
N ARG A 927 7.83 -14.87 31.37
CA ARG A 927 8.68 -15.13 32.53
C ARG A 927 7.98 -14.83 33.84
N PHE A 928 7.19 -13.76 33.90
CA PHE A 928 6.33 -13.47 35.05
C PHE A 928 5.36 -14.62 35.34
N ILE A 929 4.67 -15.14 34.31
CA ILE A 929 3.71 -16.24 34.43
C ILE A 929 4.41 -17.56 34.79
N ASP A 930 5.52 -17.90 34.12
CA ASP A 930 6.33 -19.09 34.42
C ASP A 930 6.82 -19.07 35.87
N THR A 931 7.35 -17.92 36.32
CA THR A 931 7.79 -17.73 37.70
C THR A 931 6.62 -17.87 38.66
N LEU A 932 5.44 -17.28 38.38
CA LEU A 932 4.26 -17.46 39.21
C LEU A 932 3.78 -18.93 39.26
N ALA A 933 3.82 -19.64 38.14
CA ALA A 933 3.43 -21.04 38.02
C ALA A 933 4.44 -22.02 38.64
N GLY A 934 5.62 -21.55 39.05
CA GLY A 934 6.70 -22.40 39.57
C GLY A 934 7.33 -23.29 38.49
N GLU A 935 7.13 -22.95 37.21
CA GLU A 935 7.78 -23.63 36.10
C GLU A 935 9.22 -23.13 35.97
N LYS A 936 10.17 -24.04 35.66
CA LYS A 936 11.56 -23.64 35.43
C LYS A 936 11.63 -22.78 34.16
N THR A 937 12.02 -21.52 34.33
CA THR A 937 12.24 -20.58 33.23
C THR A 937 13.32 -21.15 32.29
N SER A 938 12.91 -21.57 31.10
CA SER A 938 13.84 -22.10 30.08
C SER A 938 13.90 -21.12 28.91
N TYR A 939 15.06 -20.48 28.73
CA TYR A 939 15.31 -19.64 27.57
C TYR A 939 15.69 -20.53 26.38
N ILE A 940 14.77 -20.72 25.44
CA ILE A 940 15.10 -21.34 24.15
C ILE A 940 15.70 -20.24 23.27
N GLY A 941 17.03 -20.20 23.18
CA GLY A 941 17.71 -19.34 22.21
C GLY A 941 17.38 -19.75 20.78
N GLU A 942 17.07 -18.80 19.90
CA GLU A 942 16.94 -19.07 18.46
C GLU A 942 18.30 -19.49 17.89
N ALA A 943 18.34 -20.55 17.09
CA ALA A 943 19.58 -21.21 16.65
C ALA A 943 20.45 -20.37 15.67
N LEU A 944 19.97 -19.23 15.16
CA LEU A 944 20.67 -18.37 14.20
C LEU A 944 20.35 -16.89 14.44
N GLU A 945 21.23 -16.16 15.16
CA GLU A 945 21.09 -14.71 15.36
C GLU A 945 22.24 -13.92 14.70
N SER A 946 21.88 -12.89 13.92
CA SER A 946 22.85 -11.91 13.41
C SER A 946 23.30 -10.95 14.54
N PHE A 947 24.51 -10.38 14.44
CA PHE A 947 25.07 -9.49 15.48
C PHE A 947 24.14 -8.32 15.91
N PRO A 948 23.41 -7.64 15.00
CA PRO A 948 22.43 -6.61 15.40
C PRO A 948 21.24 -7.17 16.19
N VAL A 949 20.77 -8.37 15.84
CA VAL A 949 19.68 -9.07 16.55
C VAL A 949 20.14 -9.48 17.95
N ARG A 950 21.40 -9.90 18.10
CA ARG A 950 22.01 -10.22 19.41
C ARG A 950 22.06 -9.01 20.34
N VAL A 951 22.41 -7.82 19.85
CA VAL A 951 22.45 -6.58 20.65
C VAL A 951 21.03 -6.16 21.07
N VAL A 952 20.05 -6.23 20.16
CA VAL A 952 18.65 -5.97 20.49
C VAL A 952 18.13 -6.99 21.50
N ASN A 953 18.40 -8.29 21.31
CA ASN A 953 17.97 -9.34 22.23
C ASN A 953 18.65 -9.23 23.62
N MET A 954 19.84 -8.64 23.73
CA MET A 954 20.45 -8.30 25.01
C MET A 954 19.74 -7.14 25.72
N ALA A 955 19.30 -6.13 24.98
CA ALA A 955 18.48 -5.02 25.51
C ALA A 955 17.10 -5.48 25.99
N LEU A 956 16.47 -6.39 25.25
CA LEU A 956 15.14 -6.92 25.56
C LEU A 956 15.13 -7.93 26.72
N LYS A 957 16.29 -8.30 27.28
CA LYS A 957 16.42 -9.26 28.40
C LYS A 957 16.25 -8.65 29.78
N ALA A 958 16.44 -7.35 29.94
CA ALA A 958 16.34 -6.69 31.23
C ALA A 958 14.90 -6.58 31.77
N PRO A 959 13.88 -6.17 30.97
CA PRO A 959 12.49 -6.15 31.46
C PRO A 959 11.98 -7.52 31.94
N PRO A 960 12.28 -8.65 31.26
CA PRO A 960 11.97 -9.98 31.79
C PRO A 960 12.62 -10.33 33.11
N ASP A 961 13.89 -9.98 33.34
CA ASP A 961 14.54 -10.22 34.64
C ASP A 961 13.88 -9.37 35.75
N MET A 962 13.43 -8.15 35.43
CA MET A 962 12.70 -7.29 36.37
C MET A 962 11.30 -7.84 36.68
N ALA A 963 10.60 -8.41 35.69
CA ALA A 963 9.32 -9.04 35.94
C ALA A 963 9.44 -10.35 36.73
N GLU A 964 10.50 -11.14 36.49
CA GLU A 964 10.87 -12.29 37.33
C GLU A 964 11.11 -11.85 38.79
N ALA A 965 11.80 -10.73 39.00
CA ALA A 965 12.02 -10.16 40.33
C ALA A 965 10.71 -9.80 41.04
N ILE A 966 9.79 -9.15 40.32
CA ILE A 966 8.46 -8.79 40.85
C ILE A 966 7.66 -10.06 41.18
N ALA A 967 7.71 -11.10 40.33
CA ALA A 967 7.01 -12.36 40.57
C ALA A 967 7.52 -13.10 41.82
N HIS A 968 8.85 -13.16 42.02
CA HIS A 968 9.46 -13.71 43.24
C HIS A 968 9.10 -12.88 44.47
N LEU A 969 9.08 -11.55 44.36
CA LEU A 969 8.66 -10.66 45.44
C LEU A 969 7.20 -10.91 45.86
N LEU A 970 6.29 -11.10 44.89
CA LEU A 970 4.88 -11.45 45.14
C LEU A 970 4.71 -12.83 45.78
N LYS A 971 5.68 -13.73 45.63
CA LYS A 971 5.73 -15.03 46.30
C LYS A 971 6.36 -15.00 47.69
N GLY A 972 6.93 -13.86 48.09
CA GLY A 972 7.71 -13.73 49.33
C GLY A 972 9.14 -14.29 49.23
N GLU A 973 9.62 -14.56 48.01
CA GLU A 973 10.95 -15.10 47.69
C GLU A 973 11.93 -13.93 47.49
N THR A 974 12.33 -13.29 48.60
CA THR A 974 13.06 -12.01 48.55
C THR A 974 14.48 -12.10 48.00
N GLU A 975 15.18 -13.21 48.23
CA GLU A 975 16.54 -13.41 47.73
C GLU A 975 16.53 -13.61 46.20
N GLU A 976 15.63 -14.45 45.71
CA GLU A 976 15.43 -14.70 44.28
C GLU A 976 14.94 -13.45 43.55
N ALA A 977 14.11 -12.63 44.20
CA ALA A 977 13.68 -11.33 43.69
C ALA A 977 14.86 -10.37 43.54
N GLU A 978 15.72 -10.27 44.54
CA GLU A 978 16.90 -9.39 44.51
C GLU A 978 17.90 -9.84 43.45
N GLU A 979 18.18 -11.15 43.35
CA GLU A 979 19.04 -11.69 42.30
C GLU A 979 18.52 -11.41 40.90
N ALA A 980 17.22 -11.65 40.65
CA ALA A 980 16.59 -11.37 39.36
C ALA A 980 16.65 -9.88 39.01
N PHE A 981 16.42 -9.00 39.99
CA PHE A 981 16.51 -7.55 39.80
C PHE A 981 17.93 -7.11 39.44
N MET A 982 18.94 -7.60 40.17
CA MET A 982 20.35 -7.28 39.91
C MET A 982 20.82 -7.79 38.55
N ARG A 983 20.33 -8.96 38.09
CA ARG A 983 20.56 -9.44 36.70
C ARG A 983 19.98 -8.46 35.67
N GLY A 984 18.77 -7.95 35.90
CA GLY A 984 18.11 -6.98 35.02
C GLY A 984 18.87 -5.66 34.92
N ILE A 985 19.30 -5.11 36.06
CA ILE A 985 20.11 -3.87 36.14
C ILE A 985 21.48 -4.06 35.49
N GLY A 986 22.16 -5.19 35.74
CA GLY A 986 23.45 -5.52 35.13
C GLY A 986 23.38 -5.55 33.61
N ARG A 987 22.34 -6.17 33.05
CA ARG A 987 22.10 -6.19 31.59
C ARG A 987 21.80 -4.79 31.04
N LEU A 988 20.99 -3.97 31.71
CA LEU A 988 20.77 -2.58 31.33
C LEU A 988 22.08 -1.78 31.27
N GLY A 989 22.93 -1.93 32.29
CA GLY A 989 24.25 -1.29 32.34
C GLY A 989 25.17 -1.72 31.20
N GLU A 990 25.23 -3.02 30.89
CA GLU A 990 26.05 -3.54 29.78
C GLU A 990 25.58 -2.99 28.42
N ASN A 991 24.26 -2.83 28.25
CA ASN A 991 23.66 -2.31 27.01
C ASN A 991 23.92 -0.81 26.82
N VAL A 992 23.78 0.00 27.87
CA VAL A 992 24.14 1.43 27.84
C VAL A 992 25.64 1.55 27.52
N GLY A 993 26.49 0.72 28.13
CA GLY A 993 27.92 0.67 27.83
C GLY A 993 28.22 0.41 26.34
N MET A 994 27.60 -0.62 25.74
CA MET A 994 27.80 -0.97 24.34
C MET A 994 27.28 0.08 23.34
N LEU A 995 26.13 0.71 23.62
CA LEU A 995 25.54 1.75 22.77
C LEU A 995 26.39 3.02 22.70
N TYR A 996 27.07 3.37 23.79
CA TYR A 996 27.94 4.55 23.87
C TYR A 996 29.43 4.26 23.64
N GLY A 997 29.77 3.04 23.19
CA GLY A 997 31.16 2.65 22.89
C GLY A 997 32.04 2.49 24.14
N TYR A 998 31.45 2.37 25.33
CA TYR A 998 32.18 2.09 26.57
C TYR A 998 32.56 0.60 26.62
N PRO A 999 33.83 0.27 26.91
CA PRO A 999 34.29 -1.11 26.95
C PRO A 999 33.63 -1.87 28.13
N VAL A 1000 32.91 -2.95 27.80
CA VAL A 1000 32.20 -3.90 28.69
C VAL A 1000 32.97 -4.25 29.99
N PRO A 1001 34.31 -4.40 30.02
CA PRO A 1001 35.06 -4.66 31.25
C PRO A 1001 34.97 -3.56 32.32
N ARG A 1002 34.56 -2.32 31.99
CA ARG A 1002 34.36 -1.25 32.99
C ARG A 1002 32.99 -1.31 33.66
N VAL A 1003 31.96 -1.74 32.95
CA VAL A 1003 30.61 -1.92 33.51
C VAL A 1003 30.57 -3.14 34.43
N LYS A 1004 31.25 -4.23 34.05
CA LYS A 1004 31.42 -5.41 34.92
C LYS A 1004 32.14 -5.11 36.23
N ARG A 1005 33.02 -4.10 36.26
CA ARG A 1005 33.65 -3.62 37.51
C ARG A 1005 32.66 -2.91 38.42
N LEU A 1006 31.62 -2.28 37.88
CA LEU A 1006 30.58 -1.63 38.69
C LEU A 1006 29.71 -2.68 39.40
N GLY A 1007 29.38 -3.79 38.70
CA GLY A 1007 28.70 -4.94 39.29
C GLY A 1007 29.54 -5.65 40.34
N ALA A 1008 30.81 -5.92 40.03
CA ALA A 1008 31.76 -6.52 40.98
C ALA A 1008 32.01 -5.61 42.21
N TRP A 1009 32.00 -4.29 42.03
CA TRP A 1009 32.14 -3.33 43.13
C TRP A 1009 30.93 -3.35 44.09
N LEU A 1010 29.71 -3.54 43.57
CA LEU A 1010 28.50 -3.69 44.39
C LEU A 1010 28.44 -5.05 45.12
N GLU A 1011 28.95 -6.12 44.52
CA GLU A 1011 29.11 -7.42 45.19
C GLU A 1011 30.20 -7.39 46.28
N GLU A 1012 31.33 -6.71 46.03
CA GLU A 1012 32.41 -6.52 46.99
C GLU A 1012 31.97 -5.66 48.21
N GLU A 1013 31.06 -4.70 48.01
CA GLU A 1013 30.50 -3.88 49.08
C GLU A 1013 29.56 -4.68 50.01
N LYS A 1014 28.84 -5.68 49.47
CA LYS A 1014 28.04 -6.64 50.25
C LYS A 1014 28.88 -7.64 51.04
N GLU A 1015 30.04 -8.06 50.52
CA GLU A 1015 30.92 -9.04 51.18
C GLU A 1015 31.86 -8.44 52.24
N GLY A 1016 31.90 -7.11 52.41
CA GLY A 1016 32.63 -6.45 53.50
C GLY A 1016 34.15 -6.70 53.51
N LYS A 1017 34.77 -7.02 52.37
CA LYS A 1017 36.22 -7.28 52.30
C LYS A 1017 37.00 -6.01 51.92
N PRO A 1018 37.91 -5.51 52.78
CA PRO A 1018 38.72 -4.33 52.46
C PRO A 1018 39.83 -4.70 51.46
N THR A 1019 39.86 -4.02 50.32
CA THR A 1019 40.93 -4.21 49.32
C THR A 1019 42.18 -3.40 49.69
N GLY A 1020 43.28 -4.11 49.91
CA GLY A 1020 44.62 -3.52 49.97
C GLY A 1020 44.97 -2.83 48.65
N ARG A 1021 45.07 -1.50 48.68
CA ARG A 1021 45.52 -0.67 47.56
C ARG A 1021 46.88 -1.16 47.03
N ARG A 1022 46.92 -1.76 45.84
CA ARG A 1022 48.14 -1.84 45.03
C ARG A 1022 48.28 -0.54 44.22
N ALA A 1023 49.41 0.13 44.40
CA ALA A 1023 49.77 1.35 43.68
C ALA A 1023 49.77 1.14 42.15
N PRO A 1024 49.38 2.15 41.36
CA PRO A 1024 49.34 2.03 39.91
C PRO A 1024 50.76 1.91 39.34
N ALA A 1025 51.00 0.84 38.57
CA ALA A 1025 52.23 0.68 37.81
C ALA A 1025 52.38 1.82 36.79
N LYS A 1026 53.54 2.51 36.84
CA LYS A 1026 53.95 3.53 35.88
C LYS A 1026 53.88 2.95 34.46
N ARG A 1027 53.03 3.54 33.60
CA ARG A 1027 53.02 3.29 32.16
C ARG A 1027 54.26 3.92 31.52
N THR A 1028 55.13 3.10 30.94
CA THR A 1028 56.13 3.55 29.96
C THR A 1028 55.46 3.78 28.60
N ALA A 1029 55.90 4.83 27.90
CA ALA A 1029 55.38 5.24 26.60
C ALA A 1029 55.71 4.22 25.49
N PRO A 1030 54.82 3.99 24.51
CA PRO A 1030 55.07 3.05 23.42
C PRO A 1030 56.10 3.61 22.43
N SER A 1031 57.04 2.75 22.02
CA SER A 1031 58.03 3.06 20.99
C SER A 1031 57.36 3.26 19.62
N ARG A 1032 57.79 4.32 18.92
CA ARG A 1032 57.45 4.61 17.52
C ARG A 1032 57.82 3.44 16.63
N ARG A 1033 56.85 2.87 15.90
CA ARG A 1033 57.11 2.04 14.72
C ARG A 1033 57.42 2.94 13.52
N SER A 1034 58.50 2.61 12.82
CA SER A 1034 58.89 3.16 11.52
C SER A 1034 57.92 2.72 10.41
N PRO A 1035 57.82 3.47 9.30
CA PRO A 1035 56.80 3.26 8.27
C PRO A 1035 57.11 2.06 7.37
N ARG A 1036 56.07 1.35 6.96
CA ARG A 1036 56.05 0.51 5.75
C ARG A 1036 54.78 0.82 4.98
#